data_AF-G7YS30-F1
#
_entry.id   AF-G7YS30-F1
#
_cell.length_a   1.000
_cell.length_b   1.000
_cell.length_c   1.000
_cell.angle_alpha   90.00
_cell.angle_beta   90.00
_cell.angle_gamma   90.00
#
_symmetry.space_group_name_H-M   'P 1'
#
loop_
_entity.id
_entity.type
_entity.pdbx_description
1 polymer ?
#
loop_
_entity_poly.entity_id
_entity_poly.type
_entity_poly.pdbx_seq_one_letter_code
_entity_poly.pdbx_strand_id
1 'polypeptide(L)'
;MLSASSVPQKKRQGFLPVALDCVTFIGSCISLWGIGYMGFSSAWVALGSVGYFFIKLARSKRAKLTSSLKAIGENEKQFIIQNFSVRDLPSWLRGTLRVVMKPLVSKVPFAGAVTVCFLDSPYIHFALTDIGNILSLPGLQQTLNTVIRNVVDELIVLPNRLPVQLLDNVDIQRLKYPMPQGVLRVNVIGARRLKIGDKNLITGGSSDPYCVIRVGARTFQTTVIQHTLEPEWNEQFEVIVDVWQGQSLAIEVLDKDQGNKDDFLGRTSVPLSSVHELGEMDTWTPLEEVKTGSIHLKLAWLALSDNPDDIPQSLEQASVYRAAFGVAMSACFLYVVVEQAKNLKRVKQMREPSPFCNLLLGREAQKTEPKPYTQSPTWGSVHHFLVGDPYVDTLQIIVRDARGEGLLGRCSIPIKLLISEQNMSVTRPFTLEECGPETATIHLHLELKALVPRPKVQSVDCNDGEEEDKIEGTNQANAVDSRSELVANALKTDEDTVLRQRTKSPEQPPCDQIQLEMHKSWQQKCTPEESPDMKKREVSASPERTNGQQLGNIKLTIEYRSTSGLLSVIVHEASNLRGVDKDGLADPYVVVALVDNNGQAWGEKKKTSPVKNSLNPIYEASYDFDVSVDQLPSHGLLIEVRNHVSLFTRSGRTHQMGSVYIDLCQFVTTETLSDWFPLIPAKSISMCDHHHPSSD
;
A
#
# COMPACT_ATOMS: atom_id res chain seq x y z
N MET A 1 21.63 51.29 55.94
CA MET A 1 20.44 50.62 56.52
C MET A 1 19.20 51.27 55.93
N LEU A 2 18.16 50.48 55.59
CA LEU A 2 16.72 50.87 55.45
C LEU A 2 16.40 52.17 54.66
N SER A 3 15.43 52.31 53.78
CA SER A 3 14.24 51.55 53.38
C SER A 3 13.43 52.55 52.52
N ALA A 4 12.99 52.21 51.30
CA ALA A 4 11.86 52.88 50.66
C ALA A 4 11.35 52.09 49.43
N SER A 5 10.02 51.94 49.34
CA SER A 5 9.30 51.24 48.29
C SER A 5 9.22 52.00 46.97
N SER A 6 9.30 51.30 45.83
CA SER A 6 8.81 51.80 44.53
C SER A 6 7.66 50.93 44.00
N VAL A 7 6.59 51.60 43.58
CA VAL A 7 5.31 51.02 43.14
C VAL A 7 5.44 50.31 41.79
N PRO A 8 4.85 49.13 41.56
CA PRO A 8 4.82 48.52 40.23
C PRO A 8 3.85 49.27 39.31
N GLN A 9 4.36 49.87 38.23
CA GLN A 9 3.51 50.49 37.21
C GLN A 9 2.66 49.45 36.46
N LYS A 10 1.36 49.71 36.38
CA LYS A 10 0.36 48.92 35.66
C LYS A 10 0.59 49.02 34.14
N LYS A 11 1.34 48.07 33.55
CA LYS A 11 1.49 47.98 32.09
C LYS A 11 0.13 47.81 31.43
N ARG A 12 -0.29 48.81 30.64
CA ARG A 12 -1.48 48.74 29.77
C ARG A 12 -1.30 47.55 28.82
N GLN A 13 -2.18 46.55 28.89
CA GLN A 13 -2.38 45.63 27.78
C GLN A 13 -2.96 46.44 26.62
N GLY A 14 -2.21 46.53 25.52
CA GLY A 14 -2.64 47.26 24.33
C GLY A 14 -3.83 46.56 23.66
N PHE A 15 -4.72 47.33 23.03
CA PHE A 15 -5.91 46.83 22.33
C PHE A 15 -5.59 46.04 21.03
N LEU A 16 -4.31 45.99 20.63
CA LEU A 16 -3.84 45.41 19.36
C LEU A 16 -4.07 43.90 19.19
N PRO A 17 -3.84 43.01 20.18
CA PRO A 17 -3.99 41.56 19.99
C PRO A 17 -5.44 41.17 19.68
N VAL A 18 -6.39 41.74 20.42
CA VAL A 18 -7.83 41.50 20.24
C VAL A 18 -8.30 42.03 18.88
N ALA A 19 -7.76 43.17 18.42
CA ALA A 19 -8.04 43.68 17.08
C ALA A 19 -7.51 42.75 15.98
N LEU A 20 -6.32 42.16 16.15
CA LEU A 20 -5.75 41.21 15.19
C LEU A 20 -6.54 39.88 15.15
N ASP A 21 -6.99 39.39 16.31
CA ASP A 21 -7.85 38.21 16.41
C ASP A 21 -9.24 38.47 15.81
N CYS A 22 -9.82 39.67 16.00
CA CYS A 22 -11.05 40.07 15.30
C CYS A 22 -10.85 40.21 13.78
N VAL A 23 -9.74 40.76 13.31
CA VAL A 23 -9.46 40.89 11.86
C VAL A 23 -9.21 39.53 11.20
N THR A 24 -8.54 38.60 11.88
CA THR A 24 -8.38 37.22 11.38
C THR A 24 -9.68 36.42 11.45
N PHE A 25 -10.52 36.63 12.47
CA PHE A 25 -11.86 36.05 12.55
C PHE A 25 -12.79 36.60 11.44
N ILE A 26 -12.89 37.92 11.29
CA ILE A 26 -13.67 38.57 10.23
C ILE A 26 -13.13 38.18 8.85
N GLY A 27 -11.82 38.14 8.65
CA GLY A 27 -11.20 37.65 7.42
C GLY A 27 -11.54 36.19 7.11
N SER A 28 -11.58 35.31 8.13
CA SER A 28 -12.01 33.92 7.99
C SER A 28 -13.51 33.82 7.66
N CYS A 29 -14.36 34.63 8.31
CA CYS A 29 -15.79 34.70 8.02
C CYS A 29 -16.09 35.26 6.63
N ILE A 30 -15.35 36.28 6.16
CA ILE A 30 -15.48 36.83 4.81
C ILE A 30 -14.97 35.81 3.77
N SER A 31 -13.92 35.05 4.09
CA SER A 31 -13.45 33.95 3.23
C SER A 31 -14.53 32.86 3.10
N LEU A 32 -15.14 32.45 4.22
CA LEU A 32 -16.24 31.48 4.25
C LEU A 32 -17.51 32.00 3.53
N TRP A 33 -17.81 33.30 3.67
CA TRP A 33 -18.93 33.95 2.98
C TRP A 33 -18.70 34.05 1.47
N GLY A 34 -17.48 34.38 1.03
CA GLY A 34 -17.08 34.38 -0.38
C GLY A 34 -17.07 32.98 -1.01
N ILE A 35 -16.71 31.94 -0.24
CA ILE A 35 -16.80 30.54 -0.66
C ILE A 35 -18.26 30.11 -0.89
N GLY A 36 -19.20 30.61 -0.07
CA GLY A 36 -20.64 30.40 -0.26
C GLY A 36 -21.21 31.05 -1.53
N TYR A 37 -20.69 32.22 -1.92
CA TYR A 37 -21.12 32.92 -3.14
C TYR A 37 -20.69 32.22 -4.44
N MET A 38 -19.68 31.34 -4.37
CA MET A 38 -19.11 30.62 -5.52
C MET A 38 -19.57 29.16 -5.65
N GLY A 39 -20.54 28.70 -4.84
CA GLY A 39 -21.16 27.38 -5.00
C GLY A 39 -20.27 26.17 -4.67
N PHE A 40 -19.23 26.34 -3.85
CA PHE A 40 -18.32 25.24 -3.50
C PHE A 40 -18.88 24.27 -2.45
N SER A 41 -18.48 23.00 -2.56
CA SER A 41 -18.91 21.88 -1.70
C SER A 41 -18.65 22.11 -0.21
N SER A 42 -19.59 21.66 0.63
CA SER A 42 -19.54 21.68 2.09
C SER A 42 -18.30 20.99 2.69
N ALA A 43 -17.62 20.13 1.92
CA ALA A 43 -16.37 19.50 2.30
C ALA A 43 -15.26 20.52 2.66
N TRP A 44 -15.20 21.68 2.01
CA TRP A 44 -14.17 22.69 2.30
C TRP A 44 -14.38 23.40 3.64
N VAL A 45 -15.64 23.58 4.07
CA VAL A 45 -15.97 24.12 5.39
C VAL A 45 -15.63 23.09 6.48
N ALA A 46 -15.87 21.80 6.21
CA ALA A 46 -15.46 20.72 7.10
C ALA A 46 -13.92 20.66 7.23
N LEU A 47 -13.19 20.65 6.12
CA LEU A 47 -11.72 20.69 6.07
C LEU A 47 -11.15 21.90 6.84
N GLY A 48 -11.69 23.11 6.62
CA GLY A 48 -11.28 24.31 7.35
C GLY A 48 -11.55 24.22 8.86
N SER A 49 -12.71 23.66 9.24
CA SER A 49 -13.09 23.49 10.66
C SER A 49 -12.24 22.44 11.37
N VAL A 50 -11.97 21.31 10.70
CA VAL A 50 -11.13 20.20 11.20
C VAL A 50 -9.66 20.65 11.26
N GLY A 51 -9.16 21.34 10.24
CA GLY A 51 -7.83 21.95 10.23
C GLY A 51 -7.65 22.98 11.36
N TYR A 52 -8.62 23.89 11.54
CA TYR A 52 -8.62 24.82 12.67
C TYR A 52 -8.68 24.09 14.02
N PHE A 53 -9.50 23.05 14.15
CA PHE A 53 -9.56 22.23 15.37
C PHE A 53 -8.21 21.56 15.66
N PHE A 54 -7.54 20.95 14.68
CA PHE A 54 -6.23 20.32 14.90
C PHE A 54 -5.11 21.34 15.14
N ILE A 55 -5.11 22.51 14.48
CA ILE A 55 -4.19 23.61 14.80
C ILE A 55 -4.43 24.12 16.24
N LYS A 56 -5.70 24.26 16.65
CA LYS A 56 -6.08 24.66 18.01
C LYS A 56 -5.74 23.56 19.04
N LEU A 57 -5.89 22.29 18.69
CA LEU A 57 -5.52 21.15 19.54
C LEU A 57 -4.00 21.06 19.68
N ALA A 58 -3.24 21.25 18.61
CA ALA A 58 -1.78 21.30 18.64
C ALA A 58 -1.27 22.48 19.47
N ARG A 59 -1.83 23.68 19.29
CA ARG A 59 -1.51 24.87 20.13
C ARG A 59 -1.91 24.69 21.60
N SER A 60 -3.11 24.15 21.86
CA SER A 60 -3.65 23.90 23.20
C SER A 60 -2.86 22.81 23.93
N LYS A 61 -2.56 21.68 23.26
CA LYS A 61 -1.70 20.63 23.81
C LYS A 61 -0.27 21.11 23.95
N ARG A 62 0.29 21.93 23.05
CA ARG A 62 1.62 22.56 23.26
C ARG A 62 1.62 23.40 24.54
N ALA A 63 0.58 24.21 24.79
CA ALA A 63 0.45 25.04 25.99
C ALA A 63 0.18 24.25 27.29
N LYS A 64 -0.70 23.23 27.25
CA LYS A 64 -0.94 22.30 28.37
C LYS A 64 0.32 21.50 28.67
N LEU A 65 0.98 20.92 27.66
CA LEU A 65 2.22 20.15 27.81
C LEU A 65 3.35 21.02 28.35
N THR A 66 3.56 22.25 27.87
CA THR A 66 4.56 23.15 28.49
C THR A 66 4.24 23.50 29.93
N SER A 67 2.96 23.60 30.30
CA SER A 67 2.53 23.83 31.69
C SER A 67 2.77 22.59 32.57
N SER A 68 2.39 21.40 32.08
CA SER A 68 2.63 20.12 32.76
C SER A 68 4.13 19.79 32.88
N LEU A 69 4.93 20.07 31.85
CA LEU A 69 6.39 19.91 31.87
C LEU A 69 7.07 20.87 32.85
N LYS A 70 6.49 22.07 33.06
CA LYS A 70 6.93 23.00 34.09
C LYS A 70 6.62 22.49 35.50
N ALA A 71 5.50 21.77 35.68
CA ALA A 71 5.14 21.10 36.94
C ALA A 71 5.87 19.76 37.17
N ILE A 72 6.31 19.07 36.11
CA ILE A 72 7.11 17.83 36.21
C ILE A 72 8.48 18.11 36.85
N GLY A 73 9.03 19.32 36.68
CA GLY A 73 10.24 19.77 37.38
C GLY A 73 10.10 19.84 38.91
N GLU A 74 8.90 19.66 39.47
CA GLU A 74 8.64 19.65 40.92
C GLU A 74 8.28 18.25 41.45
N ASN A 75 7.97 17.24 40.60
CA ASN A 75 7.54 15.91 41.04
C ASN A 75 7.93 14.78 40.04
N GLU A 76 9.10 14.15 40.24
CA GLU A 76 9.76 13.28 39.23
C GLU A 76 9.23 11.82 39.11
N LYS A 77 8.25 11.35 39.91
CA LYS A 77 8.06 9.90 40.14
C LYS A 77 6.78 9.21 39.62
N GLN A 78 5.91 9.87 38.84
CA GLN A 78 4.56 9.32 38.53
C GLN A 78 4.10 9.40 37.06
N PHE A 79 4.99 9.50 36.06
CA PHE A 79 4.56 9.54 34.65
C PHE A 79 5.37 8.69 33.67
N ILE A 80 5.40 7.38 33.91
CA ILE A 80 5.78 6.36 32.91
C ILE A 80 4.59 5.41 32.77
N ILE A 81 3.99 5.39 31.57
CA ILE A 81 2.88 4.49 31.16
C ILE A 81 1.62 4.63 32.04
N GLN A 82 0.92 5.76 31.91
CA GLN A 82 -0.54 5.76 32.03
C GLN A 82 -1.15 6.08 30.68
N ASN A 83 -2.07 5.22 30.23
CA ASN A 83 -2.96 5.52 29.12
C ASN A 83 -3.68 6.83 29.42
N PHE A 84 -3.45 7.87 28.62
CA PHE A 84 -4.10 9.16 28.77
C PHE A 84 -5.60 9.00 28.49
N SER A 85 -6.38 8.66 29.51
CA SER A 85 -7.83 8.46 29.38
C SER A 85 -8.46 9.78 28.96
N VAL A 86 -9.11 9.74 27.80
CA VAL A 86 -9.35 10.92 26.97
C VAL A 86 -10.59 11.70 27.46
N ARG A 87 -10.44 12.44 28.56
CA ARG A 87 -11.50 13.29 29.14
C ARG A 87 -11.67 14.67 28.48
N ASP A 88 -10.81 15.00 27.50
CA ASP A 88 -10.72 16.33 26.87
C ASP A 88 -11.13 16.37 25.38
N LEU A 89 -11.55 15.23 24.78
CA LEU A 89 -12.08 15.28 23.39
C LEU A 89 -13.53 15.76 23.36
N PRO A 90 -13.97 16.39 22.26
CA PRO A 90 -15.37 16.76 22.06
C PRO A 90 -16.29 15.54 22.17
N SER A 91 -17.50 15.73 22.68
CA SER A 91 -18.50 14.65 22.83
C SER A 91 -18.84 13.92 21.52
N TRP A 92 -18.62 14.58 20.38
CA TRP A 92 -18.80 14.03 19.03
C TRP A 92 -17.66 13.13 18.54
N LEU A 93 -16.53 13.03 19.26
CA LEU A 93 -15.36 12.25 18.86
C LEU A 93 -14.95 11.26 19.96
N ARG A 94 -15.06 9.95 19.69
CA ARG A 94 -14.69 8.88 20.62
C ARG A 94 -13.73 7.90 19.95
N GLY A 95 -12.60 7.63 20.58
CA GLY A 95 -11.62 6.68 20.07
C GLY A 95 -10.34 6.65 20.90
N THR A 96 -9.52 5.63 20.69
CA THR A 96 -8.26 5.43 21.43
C THR A 96 -7.15 6.28 20.83
N LEU A 97 -6.85 7.41 21.48
CA LEU A 97 -5.78 8.31 21.08
C LEU A 97 -4.43 7.88 21.69
N ARG A 98 -3.49 7.48 20.84
CA ARG A 98 -2.10 7.20 21.22
C ARG A 98 -1.29 8.50 21.26
N VAL A 99 -0.47 8.63 22.30
CA VAL A 99 0.52 9.71 22.45
C VAL A 99 1.89 9.07 22.71
N VAL A 100 2.88 9.41 21.90
CA VAL A 100 4.25 8.88 21.98
C VAL A 100 5.22 10.04 22.16
N MET A 101 6.11 9.96 23.16
CA MET A 101 7.11 10.99 23.44
C MET A 101 8.50 10.43 23.10
N LYS A 102 9.10 10.89 21.99
CA LYS A 102 10.38 10.41 21.47
C LYS A 102 11.12 11.52 20.70
N PRO A 103 12.47 11.52 20.66
CA PRO A 103 13.35 10.81 21.60
C PRO A 103 13.17 11.36 23.02
N LEU A 104 13.46 10.58 24.06
CA LEU A 104 13.55 11.10 25.42
C LEU A 104 14.89 11.83 25.60
N VAL A 105 14.90 12.92 26.36
CA VAL A 105 16.09 13.74 26.62
C VAL A 105 16.20 14.03 28.11
N SER A 106 17.43 14.16 28.64
CA SER A 106 17.69 14.36 30.07
C SER A 106 17.45 15.78 30.58
N LYS A 107 16.95 16.69 29.73
CA LYS A 107 16.65 18.09 30.07
C LYS A 107 15.23 18.43 29.64
N VAL A 108 14.53 19.28 30.40
CA VAL A 108 13.24 19.87 30.01
C VAL A 108 13.33 20.37 28.55
N PRO A 109 12.43 19.98 27.63
CA PRO A 109 11.09 19.40 27.85
C PRO A 109 11.02 17.86 28.00
N PHE A 110 12.12 17.17 28.32
CA PHE A 110 12.24 15.71 28.53
C PHE A 110 11.89 14.80 27.33
N ALA A 111 11.27 15.34 26.29
CA ALA A 111 11.07 14.71 24.99
C ALA A 111 11.44 15.69 23.86
N GLY A 112 12.08 15.19 22.81
CA GLY A 112 12.39 15.98 21.62
C GLY A 112 11.14 16.28 20.78
N ALA A 113 10.16 15.38 20.76
CA ALA A 113 8.87 15.58 20.11
C ALA A 113 7.77 14.73 20.78
N VAL A 114 6.52 15.08 20.48
CA VAL A 114 5.33 14.31 20.84
C VAL A 114 4.55 13.95 19.59
N THR A 115 4.40 12.68 19.31
CA THR A 115 3.62 12.17 18.19
C THR A 115 2.25 11.72 18.66
N VAL A 116 1.20 12.14 17.95
CA VAL A 116 -0.20 11.86 18.28
C VAL A 116 -0.87 11.16 17.09
N CYS A 117 -1.56 10.04 17.35
CA CYS A 117 -2.39 9.33 16.37
C CYS A 117 -3.57 8.61 17.04
N PHE A 118 -4.62 8.31 16.29
CA PHE A 118 -5.62 7.30 16.66
C PHE A 118 -5.14 5.93 16.17
N LEU A 119 -5.43 4.87 16.94
CA LEU A 119 -5.06 3.49 16.57
C LEU A 119 -5.95 2.96 15.44
N ASP A 120 -7.26 3.02 15.66
CA ASP A 120 -8.32 2.69 14.71
C ASP A 120 -9.14 3.94 14.36
N SER A 121 -9.94 3.91 13.29
CA SER A 121 -10.81 5.03 12.90
C SER A 121 -11.77 5.39 14.05
N PRO A 122 -11.75 6.65 14.55
CA PRO A 122 -12.56 7.02 15.71
C PRO A 122 -14.04 7.18 15.34
N TYR A 123 -14.92 6.85 16.28
CA TYR A 123 -16.33 7.14 16.17
C TYR A 123 -16.56 8.66 16.16
N ILE A 124 -17.06 9.15 15.03
CA ILE A 124 -17.38 10.56 14.78
C ILE A 124 -18.89 10.68 14.60
N HIS A 125 -19.52 11.49 15.46
CA HIS A 125 -20.94 11.84 15.38
C HIS A 125 -21.08 13.36 15.50
N PHE A 126 -20.80 14.06 14.41
CA PHE A 126 -20.86 15.52 14.37
C PHE A 126 -22.29 15.97 14.06
N ALA A 127 -22.87 16.75 14.97
CA ALA A 127 -24.18 17.37 14.81
C ALA A 127 -24.01 18.89 14.73
N LEU A 128 -24.23 19.46 13.55
CA LEU A 128 -24.26 20.91 13.35
C LEU A 128 -25.56 21.49 13.92
N THR A 129 -25.51 21.95 15.18
CA THR A 129 -26.68 22.48 15.90
C THR A 129 -26.96 23.96 15.67
N ASP A 130 -25.96 24.75 15.27
CA ASP A 130 -26.04 26.22 15.26
C ASP A 130 -26.04 26.86 13.84
N ILE A 131 -26.04 26.06 12.77
CA ILE A 131 -26.13 26.57 11.39
C ILE A 131 -27.58 26.45 10.92
N GLY A 132 -28.37 27.51 11.14
CA GLY A 132 -29.82 27.52 10.92
C GLY A 132 -30.26 27.09 9.50
N ASN A 133 -31.35 26.30 9.45
CA ASN A 133 -32.13 25.86 8.28
C ASN A 133 -31.41 25.23 7.07
N ILE A 134 -30.08 25.20 7.00
CA ILE A 134 -29.32 24.63 5.86
C ILE A 134 -29.16 23.10 5.97
N LEU A 135 -29.45 22.51 7.13
CA LEU A 135 -29.15 21.12 7.47
C LEU A 135 -30.37 20.20 7.58
N SER A 136 -31.56 20.72 7.26
CA SER A 136 -32.80 19.94 7.16
C SER A 136 -32.93 19.14 5.86
N LEU A 137 -31.94 19.24 4.95
CA LEU A 137 -31.88 18.42 3.74
C LEU A 137 -31.44 16.99 4.08
N PRO A 138 -32.26 15.95 3.81
CA PRO A 138 -31.90 14.56 4.06
C PRO A 138 -30.64 14.17 3.28
N GLY A 139 -29.78 13.35 3.88
CA GLY A 139 -28.51 12.90 3.30
C GLY A 139 -27.30 13.76 3.65
N LEU A 140 -27.41 15.09 3.78
CA LEU A 140 -26.25 15.97 4.03
C LEU A 140 -25.47 15.61 5.31
N GLN A 141 -26.16 15.21 6.38
CA GLN A 141 -25.52 14.77 7.62
C GLN A 141 -24.70 13.48 7.45
N GLN A 142 -25.13 12.57 6.57
CA GLN A 142 -24.38 11.35 6.28
C GLN A 142 -23.13 11.67 5.45
N THR A 143 -23.28 12.48 4.40
CA THR A 143 -22.15 12.97 3.59
C THR A 143 -21.13 13.72 4.44
N LEU A 144 -21.57 14.60 5.35
CA LEU A 144 -20.69 15.34 6.25
C LEU A 144 -19.93 14.43 7.20
N ASN A 145 -20.59 13.48 7.86
CA ASN A 145 -19.92 12.54 8.76
C ASN A 145 -18.93 11.64 8.01
N THR A 146 -19.24 11.21 6.77
CA THR A 146 -18.29 10.48 5.92
C THR A 146 -17.08 11.34 5.54
N VAL A 147 -17.27 12.59 5.12
CA VAL A 147 -16.15 13.50 4.79
C VAL A 147 -15.28 13.77 6.01
N ILE A 148 -15.87 14.05 7.18
CA ILE A 148 -15.09 14.28 8.41
C ILE A 148 -14.32 13.01 8.80
N ARG A 149 -14.93 11.81 8.69
CA ARG A 149 -14.24 10.54 8.95
C ARG A 149 -13.02 10.39 8.04
N ASN A 150 -13.20 10.48 6.72
CA ASN A 150 -12.11 10.31 5.76
C ASN A 150 -10.96 11.28 6.04
N VAL A 151 -11.26 12.55 6.36
CA VAL A 151 -10.24 13.56 6.71
C VAL A 151 -9.53 13.23 8.03
N VAL A 152 -10.21 12.69 9.04
CA VAL A 152 -9.58 12.26 10.30
C VAL A 152 -8.72 11.01 10.07
N ASP A 153 -9.17 10.07 9.25
CA ASP A 153 -8.44 8.86 8.89
C ASP A 153 -7.13 9.21 8.15
N GLU A 154 -7.20 10.08 7.14
CA GLU A 154 -6.05 10.54 6.34
C GLU A 154 -5.06 11.40 7.14
N LEU A 155 -5.48 12.13 8.18
CA LEU A 155 -4.60 13.06 8.91
C LEU A 155 -3.96 12.48 10.17
N ILE A 156 -4.63 11.57 10.88
CA ILE A 156 -4.29 11.24 12.29
C ILE A 156 -4.56 9.78 12.69
N VAL A 157 -5.22 8.95 11.87
CA VAL A 157 -5.33 7.50 12.15
C VAL A 157 -4.13 6.76 11.56
N LEU A 158 -3.62 5.72 12.26
CA LEU A 158 -2.47 4.93 11.80
C LEU A 158 -2.63 4.45 10.34
N PRO A 159 -1.56 4.51 9.51
CA PRO A 159 -0.18 4.87 9.86
C PRO A 159 0.07 6.38 10.00
N ASN A 160 -0.91 7.25 9.72
CA ASN A 160 -0.73 8.69 9.78
C ASN A 160 -0.55 9.17 11.23
N ARG A 161 0.36 10.13 11.39
CA ARG A 161 0.86 10.60 12.68
C ARG A 161 1.02 12.11 12.65
N LEU A 162 0.56 12.77 13.70
CA LEU A 162 0.78 14.20 13.92
C LEU A 162 1.95 14.41 14.90
N PRO A 163 3.19 14.64 14.40
CA PRO A 163 4.31 15.02 15.24
C PRO A 163 4.21 16.49 15.66
N VAL A 164 4.45 16.74 16.94
CA VAL A 164 4.63 18.07 17.54
C VAL A 164 6.07 18.15 18.03
N GLN A 165 6.91 18.81 17.25
CA GLN A 165 8.31 19.04 17.60
C GLN A 165 8.42 19.95 18.84
N LEU A 166 9.25 19.54 19.80
CA LEU A 166 9.56 20.31 21.01
C LEU A 166 11.00 20.84 21.01
N LEU A 167 11.92 20.15 20.34
CA LEU A 167 13.32 20.53 20.16
C LEU A 167 13.69 20.50 18.67
N ASP A 168 14.48 21.48 18.22
CA ASP A 168 14.80 21.68 16.80
C ASP A 168 15.65 20.54 16.20
N ASN A 169 16.48 19.87 17.02
CA ASN A 169 17.39 18.80 16.62
C ASN A 169 16.72 17.41 16.57
N VAL A 170 15.53 17.30 15.99
CA VAL A 170 14.75 16.04 15.98
C VAL A 170 14.29 15.73 14.56
N ASP A 171 14.60 14.52 14.10
CA ASP A 171 14.12 13.99 12.82
C ASP A 171 12.61 13.70 12.92
N ILE A 172 11.81 14.60 12.36
CA ILE A 172 10.34 14.49 12.32
C ILE A 172 9.91 13.33 11.42
N GLN A 173 10.65 13.02 10.35
CA GLN A 173 10.23 12.04 9.36
C GLN A 173 10.33 10.62 9.94
N ARG A 174 11.43 10.29 10.62
CA ARG A 174 11.56 9.03 11.40
C ARG A 174 10.51 8.87 12.51
N LEU A 175 9.88 9.97 12.96
CA LEU A 175 8.77 9.94 13.92
C LEU A 175 7.38 9.83 13.27
N LYS A 176 7.23 10.25 12.00
CA LYS A 176 6.04 10.01 11.19
C LYS A 176 5.99 8.58 10.65
N TYR A 177 7.15 8.06 10.27
CA TYR A 177 7.34 6.78 9.60
C TYR A 177 8.36 5.94 10.38
N PRO A 178 7.97 5.42 11.57
CA PRO A 178 8.83 4.50 12.31
C PRO A 178 8.87 3.13 11.61
N MET A 179 9.93 2.36 11.89
CA MET A 179 10.00 0.95 11.52
C MET A 179 8.74 0.19 12.00
N PRO A 180 8.02 -0.53 11.12
CA PRO A 180 6.84 -1.30 11.50
C PRO A 180 7.16 -2.45 12.47
N GLN A 181 6.15 -2.95 13.16
CA GLN A 181 6.31 -4.10 14.07
C GLN A 181 6.13 -5.46 13.37
N GLY A 182 5.52 -5.47 12.18
CA GLY A 182 5.29 -6.67 11.39
C GLY A 182 4.36 -6.44 10.21
N VAL A 183 4.04 -7.52 9.50
CA VAL A 183 3.06 -7.54 8.40
C VAL A 183 1.94 -8.52 8.77
N LEU A 184 0.70 -8.09 8.62
CA LEU A 184 -0.49 -8.92 8.78
C LEU A 184 -0.92 -9.42 7.40
N ARG A 185 -0.94 -10.74 7.19
CA ARG A 185 -1.65 -11.36 6.08
C ARG A 185 -3.09 -11.64 6.50
N VAL A 186 -4.05 -11.15 5.72
CA VAL A 186 -5.49 -11.31 5.93
C VAL A 186 -6.06 -12.09 4.75
N ASN A 187 -6.32 -13.38 4.92
CA ASN A 187 -7.04 -14.20 3.94
C ASN A 187 -8.53 -14.25 4.33
N VAL A 188 -9.36 -13.70 3.44
CA VAL A 188 -10.82 -13.72 3.52
C VAL A 188 -11.31 -14.90 2.69
N ILE A 189 -11.51 -16.04 3.36
CA ILE A 189 -11.82 -17.31 2.69
C ILE A 189 -13.25 -17.29 2.17
N GLY A 190 -14.23 -17.02 3.05
CA GLY A 190 -15.63 -17.03 2.69
C GLY A 190 -16.55 -16.57 3.81
N ALA A 191 -17.86 -16.58 3.57
CA ALA A 191 -18.88 -16.39 4.59
C ALA A 191 -20.00 -17.43 4.44
N ARG A 192 -20.85 -17.57 5.47
CA ARG A 192 -21.99 -18.50 5.45
C ARG A 192 -23.20 -17.95 6.19
N ARG A 193 -24.39 -18.39 5.78
CA ARG A 193 -25.70 -17.99 6.34
C ARG A 193 -25.86 -16.45 6.43
N LEU A 194 -25.38 -15.72 5.44
CA LEU A 194 -25.53 -14.26 5.39
C LEU A 194 -27.00 -13.83 5.45
N LYS A 195 -27.25 -12.61 5.92
CA LYS A 195 -28.56 -11.94 5.81
C LYS A 195 -28.90 -11.78 4.32
N ILE A 196 -30.13 -12.07 3.94
CA ILE A 196 -30.69 -11.67 2.63
C ILE A 196 -30.80 -10.14 2.58
N GLY A 197 -30.08 -9.50 1.65
CA GLY A 197 -30.37 -8.13 1.22
C GLY A 197 -31.52 -8.12 0.21
N ASP A 198 -31.31 -8.75 -0.93
CA ASP A 198 -32.20 -8.69 -2.09
C ASP A 198 -33.40 -9.66 -1.98
N LYS A 199 -34.62 -9.12 -1.83
CA LYS A 199 -35.85 -9.91 -1.65
C LYS A 199 -36.62 -10.15 -2.94
N ASN A 200 -36.11 -11.05 -3.76
CA ASN A 200 -36.83 -11.53 -4.94
C ASN A 200 -37.97 -12.51 -4.57
N LEU A 201 -39.20 -12.12 -4.88
CA LEU A 201 -40.46 -12.82 -4.54
C LEU A 201 -40.64 -14.21 -5.22
N ILE A 202 -39.74 -14.60 -6.12
CA ILE A 202 -39.89 -15.79 -6.98
C ILE A 202 -38.82 -16.86 -6.68
N THR A 203 -37.60 -16.46 -6.31
CA THR A 203 -36.44 -17.37 -6.19
C THR A 203 -36.02 -17.70 -4.76
N GLY A 204 -36.63 -17.04 -3.77
CA GLY A 204 -35.94 -16.79 -2.51
C GLY A 204 -34.95 -15.63 -2.68
N GLY A 205 -34.78 -14.85 -1.62
CA GLY A 205 -33.87 -13.71 -1.67
C GLY A 205 -32.41 -14.13 -1.64
N SER A 206 -31.55 -13.30 -2.23
CA SER A 206 -30.11 -13.52 -2.34
C SER A 206 -29.34 -12.25 -1.99
N SER A 207 -28.03 -12.28 -2.18
CA SER A 207 -27.13 -11.12 -2.04
C SER A 207 -25.99 -11.23 -3.05
N ASP A 208 -25.38 -10.10 -3.39
CA ASP A 208 -24.14 -9.97 -4.14
C ASP A 208 -23.01 -9.52 -3.16
N PRO A 209 -22.60 -10.36 -2.19
CA PRO A 209 -21.75 -9.93 -1.08
C PRO A 209 -20.31 -9.62 -1.48
N TYR A 210 -19.74 -8.63 -0.80
CA TYR A 210 -18.31 -8.35 -0.76
C TYR A 210 -17.87 -7.89 0.65
N CYS A 211 -16.58 -7.98 0.93
CA CYS A 211 -15.99 -7.52 2.20
C CYS A 211 -15.17 -6.25 2.01
N VAL A 212 -15.29 -5.32 2.97
CA VAL A 212 -14.40 -4.16 3.14
C VAL A 212 -13.54 -4.41 4.37
N ILE A 213 -12.23 -4.53 4.17
CA ILE A 213 -11.24 -4.82 5.20
C ILE A 213 -10.55 -3.51 5.60
N ARG A 214 -10.49 -3.20 6.89
CA ARG A 214 -9.90 -1.97 7.43
C ARG A 214 -8.90 -2.27 8.54
N VAL A 215 -7.74 -1.61 8.47
CA VAL A 215 -6.68 -1.66 9.48
C VAL A 215 -6.13 -0.25 9.66
N GLY A 216 -6.55 0.44 10.74
CA GLY A 216 -6.35 1.88 10.86
C GLY A 216 -7.04 2.63 9.71
N ALA A 217 -6.29 3.46 8.99
CA ALA A 217 -6.74 4.19 7.80
C ALA A 217 -6.67 3.36 6.50
N ARG A 218 -5.93 2.23 6.49
CA ARG A 218 -5.80 1.38 5.30
C ARG A 218 -7.11 0.63 5.06
N THR A 219 -7.59 0.63 3.82
CA THR A 219 -8.83 -0.03 3.41
C THR A 219 -8.58 -0.88 2.17
N PHE A 220 -9.08 -2.11 2.17
CA PHE A 220 -9.07 -3.06 1.06
C PHE A 220 -10.50 -3.55 0.80
N GLN A 221 -10.76 -4.10 -0.37
CA GLN A 221 -12.08 -4.58 -0.78
C GLN A 221 -11.91 -5.88 -1.57
N THR A 222 -12.75 -6.88 -1.29
CA THR A 222 -12.79 -8.11 -2.09
C THR A 222 -13.54 -7.92 -3.41
N THR A 223 -13.41 -8.89 -4.30
CA THR A 223 -14.37 -9.08 -5.39
C THR A 223 -15.80 -9.26 -4.86
N VAL A 224 -16.76 -9.02 -5.76
CA VAL A 224 -18.19 -9.14 -5.50
C VAL A 224 -18.65 -10.48 -6.08
N ILE A 225 -19.16 -11.37 -5.25
CA ILE A 225 -19.67 -12.66 -5.71
C ILE A 225 -21.18 -12.54 -5.82
N GLN A 226 -21.72 -12.80 -7.01
CA GLN A 226 -23.15 -12.57 -7.27
C GLN A 226 -24.02 -13.71 -6.74
N HIS A 227 -25.19 -13.34 -6.25
CA HIS A 227 -26.33 -14.20 -5.95
C HIS A 227 -26.03 -15.36 -4.99
N THR A 228 -25.28 -15.11 -3.91
CA THR A 228 -24.99 -16.10 -2.86
C THR A 228 -25.13 -15.54 -1.44
N LEU A 229 -25.56 -16.41 -0.51
CA LEU A 229 -25.52 -16.18 0.94
C LEU A 229 -24.34 -16.89 1.61
N GLU A 230 -23.59 -17.67 0.84
CA GLU A 230 -22.39 -18.41 1.25
C GLU A 230 -21.26 -18.19 0.21
N PRO A 231 -20.69 -16.97 0.15
CA PRO A 231 -19.60 -16.63 -0.76
C PRO A 231 -18.27 -17.26 -0.35
N GLU A 232 -17.45 -17.63 -1.34
CA GLU A 232 -16.05 -18.05 -1.19
C GLU A 232 -15.15 -17.14 -2.01
N TRP A 233 -14.50 -16.16 -1.37
CA TRP A 233 -13.61 -15.20 -2.03
C TRP A 233 -12.19 -15.77 -2.22
N ASN A 234 -11.64 -16.42 -1.20
CA ASN A 234 -10.25 -16.88 -1.15
C ASN A 234 -9.22 -15.76 -1.46
N GLU A 235 -9.53 -14.52 -1.07
CA GLU A 235 -8.72 -13.34 -1.36
C GLU A 235 -7.83 -12.95 -0.19
N GLN A 236 -6.56 -12.64 -0.47
CA GLN A 236 -5.59 -12.29 0.56
C GLN A 236 -5.01 -10.89 0.38
N PHE A 237 -4.94 -10.16 1.50
CA PHE A 237 -4.40 -8.81 1.61
C PHE A 237 -3.18 -8.80 2.55
N GLU A 238 -2.15 -8.02 2.20
CA GLU A 238 -0.93 -7.87 3.01
C GLU A 238 -0.89 -6.44 3.57
N VAL A 239 -0.83 -6.31 4.90
CA VAL A 239 -0.94 -5.03 5.60
C VAL A 239 0.28 -4.79 6.48
N ILE A 240 1.06 -3.75 6.17
CA ILE A 240 2.15 -3.30 7.04
C ILE A 240 1.54 -2.71 8.32
N VAL A 241 1.88 -3.29 9.48
CA VAL A 241 1.36 -2.87 10.79
C VAL A 241 2.45 -2.16 11.58
N ASP A 242 2.31 -0.83 11.63
CA ASP A 242 3.11 0.07 12.45
C ASP A 242 3.10 -0.33 13.94
N VAL A 243 1.93 -0.65 14.49
CA VAL A 243 1.77 -1.10 15.88
C VAL A 243 0.58 -2.04 16.05
N TRP A 244 0.78 -3.24 16.62
CA TRP A 244 -0.34 -4.15 16.93
C TRP A 244 -1.07 -3.82 18.24
N GLN A 245 -0.40 -3.20 19.23
CA GLN A 245 -1.02 -2.96 20.54
C GLN A 245 -2.19 -1.97 20.44
N GLY A 246 -3.40 -2.48 20.66
CA GLY A 246 -4.65 -1.70 20.70
C GLY A 246 -5.18 -1.27 19.33
N GLN A 247 -4.66 -1.84 18.25
CA GLN A 247 -5.18 -1.70 16.88
C GLN A 247 -5.98 -2.96 16.51
N SER A 248 -6.98 -2.81 15.64
CA SER A 248 -7.91 -3.88 15.26
C SER A 248 -8.01 -4.05 13.75
N LEU A 249 -8.28 -5.28 13.31
CA LEU A 249 -8.74 -5.60 11.96
C LEU A 249 -10.27 -5.53 11.97
N ALA A 250 -10.84 -4.52 11.31
CA ALA A 250 -12.29 -4.41 11.13
C ALA A 250 -12.67 -4.92 9.73
N ILE A 251 -13.74 -5.70 9.65
CA ILE A 251 -14.28 -6.21 8.37
C ILE A 251 -15.78 -5.95 8.32
N GLU A 252 -16.24 -5.28 7.28
CA GLU A 252 -17.64 -5.00 7.00
C GLU A 252 -18.07 -5.80 5.77
N VAL A 253 -19.18 -6.54 5.86
CA VAL A 253 -19.77 -7.28 4.74
C VAL A 253 -20.95 -6.48 4.20
N LEU A 254 -20.94 -6.23 2.89
CA LEU A 254 -21.88 -5.37 2.18
C LEU A 254 -22.47 -6.11 0.97
N ASP A 255 -23.72 -5.80 0.65
CA ASP A 255 -24.45 -6.26 -0.53
C ASP A 255 -24.33 -5.21 -1.64
N LYS A 256 -24.05 -5.62 -2.88
CA LYS A 256 -23.81 -4.65 -3.97
C LYS A 256 -25.05 -4.37 -4.82
N ASP A 257 -25.78 -3.34 -4.43
CA ASP A 257 -27.02 -2.94 -5.10
C ASP A 257 -26.80 -2.12 -6.39
N GLN A 258 -27.57 -2.41 -7.44
CA GLN A 258 -27.54 -1.60 -8.66
C GLN A 258 -28.31 -0.27 -8.51
N GLY A 259 -27.60 0.78 -8.10
CA GLY A 259 -28.08 2.17 -8.14
C GLY A 259 -28.61 2.74 -6.82
N ASN A 260 -28.57 1.94 -5.75
CA ASN A 260 -28.81 2.39 -4.37
C ASN A 260 -27.50 2.42 -3.57
N LYS A 261 -27.59 2.65 -2.26
CA LYS A 261 -26.47 2.48 -1.34
C LYS A 261 -26.48 1.04 -0.81
N ASP A 262 -25.39 0.34 -1.10
CA ASP A 262 -25.03 -1.02 -0.66
C ASP A 262 -25.56 -1.39 0.73
N ASP A 263 -26.33 -2.48 0.79
CA ASP A 263 -27.03 -2.93 1.97
C ASP A 263 -26.09 -3.65 2.98
N PHE A 264 -26.25 -3.36 4.27
CA PHE A 264 -25.35 -3.90 5.30
C PHE A 264 -25.70 -5.34 5.69
N LEU A 265 -24.72 -6.25 5.56
CA LEU A 265 -24.85 -7.69 5.82
C LEU A 265 -24.19 -8.15 7.13
N GLY A 266 -23.46 -7.27 7.81
CA GLY A 266 -22.85 -7.51 9.11
C GLY A 266 -21.39 -7.03 9.18
N ARG A 267 -20.80 -7.01 10.37
CA ARG A 267 -19.38 -6.69 10.55
C ARG A 267 -18.70 -7.56 11.61
N THR A 268 -17.38 -7.55 11.64
CA THR A 268 -16.60 -8.11 12.75
C THR A 268 -15.33 -7.30 13.00
N SER A 269 -14.74 -7.46 14.19
CA SER A 269 -13.52 -6.79 14.61
C SER A 269 -12.61 -7.75 15.36
N VAL A 270 -11.41 -7.99 14.83
CA VAL A 270 -10.40 -8.87 15.43
C VAL A 270 -9.25 -8.01 15.99
N PRO A 271 -8.98 -8.03 17.30
CA PRO A 271 -7.82 -7.34 17.87
C PRO A 271 -6.50 -7.91 17.33
N LEU A 272 -5.57 -7.06 16.90
CA LEU A 272 -4.30 -7.51 16.33
C LEU A 272 -3.39 -8.19 17.37
N SER A 273 -3.61 -7.95 18.68
CA SER A 273 -2.93 -8.67 19.76
C SER A 273 -3.15 -10.17 19.71
N SER A 274 -4.38 -10.63 19.46
CA SER A 274 -4.70 -12.06 19.41
C SER A 274 -3.97 -12.75 18.27
N VAL A 275 -3.87 -12.10 17.10
CA VAL A 275 -3.13 -12.65 15.94
C VAL A 275 -1.61 -12.61 16.19
N HIS A 276 -1.09 -11.54 16.78
CA HIS A 276 0.33 -11.41 17.13
C HIS A 276 0.78 -12.45 18.17
N GLU A 277 -0.07 -12.79 19.14
CA GLU A 277 0.21 -13.76 20.20
C GLU A 277 0.11 -15.22 19.70
N LEU A 278 -0.93 -15.55 18.91
CA LEU A 278 -1.10 -16.89 18.33
C LEU A 278 -0.18 -17.15 17.12
N GLY A 279 0.32 -16.11 16.46
CA GLY A 279 1.08 -16.15 15.21
C GLY A 279 0.23 -16.43 13.97
N GLU A 280 -0.68 -17.41 14.05
CA GLU A 280 -1.65 -17.76 13.02
C GLU A 280 -3.01 -18.03 13.66
N MET A 281 -4.10 -17.53 13.07
CA MET A 281 -5.47 -17.76 13.52
C MET A 281 -6.35 -18.10 12.32
N ASP A 282 -7.01 -19.26 12.36
CA ASP A 282 -7.92 -19.75 11.33
C ASP A 282 -9.27 -20.04 12.01
N THR A 283 -10.30 -19.23 11.75
CA THR A 283 -11.55 -19.29 12.51
C THR A 283 -12.78 -18.73 11.79
N TRP A 284 -13.94 -19.27 12.16
CA TRP A 284 -15.25 -18.75 11.80
C TRP A 284 -15.71 -17.72 12.83
N THR A 285 -15.68 -16.44 12.46
CA THR A 285 -16.11 -15.35 13.32
C THR A 285 -17.57 -15.00 13.03
N PRO A 286 -18.48 -14.93 14.04
CA PRO A 286 -19.85 -14.48 13.82
C PRO A 286 -19.89 -13.00 13.43
N LEU A 287 -20.86 -12.62 12.60
CA LEU A 287 -21.08 -11.21 12.24
C LEU A 287 -21.96 -10.52 13.29
N GLU A 288 -21.50 -9.35 13.74
CA GLU A 288 -22.22 -8.44 14.63
C GLU A 288 -23.25 -7.60 13.89
N GLU A 289 -24.18 -7.01 14.66
CA GLU A 289 -25.29 -6.15 14.19
C GLU A 289 -26.29 -6.85 13.25
N VAL A 290 -26.16 -8.17 13.03
CA VAL A 290 -27.08 -9.02 12.27
C VAL A 290 -27.49 -10.27 13.06
N LYS A 291 -28.60 -10.91 12.64
CA LYS A 291 -29.13 -12.12 13.31
C LYS A 291 -28.46 -13.42 12.86
N THR A 292 -27.92 -13.43 11.64
CA THR A 292 -27.30 -14.58 10.99
C THR A 292 -26.14 -14.09 10.14
N GLY A 293 -25.10 -14.91 10.05
CA GLY A 293 -23.89 -14.60 9.32
C GLY A 293 -22.65 -15.02 10.10
N SER A 294 -21.69 -15.62 9.41
CA SER A 294 -20.35 -15.86 9.95
C SER A 294 -19.36 -15.77 8.80
N ILE A 295 -18.18 -15.22 9.07
CA ILE A 295 -17.10 -15.04 8.10
C ILE A 295 -15.91 -15.93 8.51
N HIS A 296 -15.32 -16.62 7.54
CA HIS A 296 -14.14 -17.46 7.71
C HIS A 296 -12.90 -16.63 7.38
N LEU A 297 -12.08 -16.42 8.41
CA LEU A 297 -10.87 -15.60 8.32
C LEU A 297 -9.66 -16.45 8.70
N LYS A 298 -8.63 -16.38 7.86
CA LYS A 298 -7.31 -16.91 8.16
C LYS A 298 -6.32 -15.75 8.20
N LEU A 299 -5.82 -15.46 9.39
CA LEU A 299 -4.93 -14.34 9.69
C LEU A 299 -3.55 -14.87 10.10
N ALA A 300 -2.49 -14.26 9.60
CA ALA A 300 -1.12 -14.58 10.00
C ALA A 300 -0.31 -13.31 10.32
N TRP A 301 0.39 -13.32 11.45
CA TRP A 301 1.33 -12.28 11.84
C TRP A 301 2.76 -12.68 11.43
N LEU A 302 3.36 -11.85 10.58
CA LEU A 302 4.74 -12.00 10.12
C LEU A 302 5.62 -10.98 10.87
N ALA A 303 6.63 -11.49 11.56
CA ALA A 303 7.68 -10.66 12.14
C ALA A 303 8.70 -10.25 11.07
N LEU A 304 9.39 -9.14 11.32
CA LEU A 304 10.49 -8.66 10.49
C LEU A 304 11.79 -9.27 11.01
N SER A 305 12.45 -10.12 10.23
CA SER A 305 13.74 -10.73 10.59
C SER A 305 14.93 -10.05 9.91
N ASP A 306 16.01 -9.85 10.67
CA ASP A 306 17.30 -9.35 10.20
C ASP A 306 18.21 -10.45 9.61
N ASN A 307 17.77 -11.71 9.65
CA ASN A 307 18.55 -12.87 9.21
C ASN A 307 18.33 -13.19 7.72
N PRO A 308 19.37 -13.20 6.87
CA PRO A 308 19.22 -13.57 5.45
C PRO A 308 18.85 -15.04 5.23
N ASP A 309 19.17 -15.95 6.17
CA ASP A 309 18.84 -17.38 6.05
C ASP A 309 17.33 -17.66 6.14
N ASP A 310 16.53 -16.68 6.58
CA ASP A 310 15.07 -16.77 6.67
C ASP A 310 14.37 -16.43 5.32
N ILE A 311 15.11 -15.82 4.37
CA ILE A 311 14.56 -15.44 3.06
C ILE A 311 14.10 -16.65 2.24
N PRO A 312 14.89 -17.74 2.08
CA PRO A 312 14.48 -18.90 1.29
C PRO A 312 13.18 -19.53 1.79
N GLN A 313 12.99 -19.65 3.11
CA GLN A 313 11.74 -20.16 3.70
C GLN A 313 10.55 -19.22 3.40
N SER A 314 10.77 -17.90 3.50
CA SER A 314 9.74 -16.90 3.21
C SER A 314 9.32 -16.92 1.73
N LEU A 315 10.29 -17.18 0.83
CA LEU A 315 10.08 -17.30 -0.61
C LEU A 315 9.41 -18.63 -1.00
N GLU A 316 9.74 -19.74 -0.33
CA GLU A 316 9.05 -21.04 -0.48
C GLU A 316 7.57 -20.93 -0.07
N GLN A 317 7.27 -20.25 1.04
CA GLN A 317 5.88 -19.99 1.42
C GLN A 317 5.15 -19.13 0.38
N ALA A 318 5.82 -18.14 -0.20
CA ALA A 318 5.27 -17.34 -1.29
C ALA A 318 5.01 -18.15 -2.57
N SER A 319 5.91 -19.06 -2.94
CA SER A 319 5.76 -19.90 -4.14
C SER A 319 4.70 -20.99 -3.96
N VAL A 320 4.60 -21.62 -2.79
CA VAL A 320 3.53 -22.59 -2.48
C VAL A 320 2.15 -21.92 -2.51
N TYR A 321 2.00 -20.73 -1.92
CA TYR A 321 0.75 -19.97 -2.02
C TYR A 321 0.43 -19.61 -3.47
N ARG A 322 1.43 -19.14 -4.25
CA ARG A 322 1.27 -18.85 -5.67
C ARG A 322 0.80 -20.09 -6.45
N ALA A 323 1.38 -21.25 -6.19
CA ALA A 323 0.99 -22.50 -6.87
C ALA A 323 -0.45 -22.93 -6.55
N ALA A 324 -0.94 -22.63 -5.34
CA ALA A 324 -2.30 -22.96 -4.92
C ALA A 324 -3.36 -21.94 -5.41
N PHE A 325 -3.05 -20.64 -5.45
CA PHE A 325 -4.03 -19.57 -5.65
C PHE A 325 -3.77 -18.68 -6.87
N GLY A 326 -2.64 -18.83 -7.57
CA GLY A 326 -2.28 -18.04 -8.75
C GLY A 326 -1.78 -16.61 -8.48
N VAL A 327 -1.75 -16.17 -7.22
CA VAL A 327 -1.45 -14.78 -6.82
C VAL A 327 -0.07 -14.69 -6.14
N ALA A 328 0.72 -13.66 -6.49
CA ALA A 328 1.98 -13.37 -5.82
C ALA A 328 1.81 -12.91 -4.35
N MET A 329 2.64 -13.45 -3.45
CA MET A 329 2.83 -12.93 -2.09
C MET A 329 4.20 -12.27 -1.93
N SER A 330 4.32 -11.38 -0.95
CA SER A 330 5.58 -10.73 -0.62
C SER A 330 6.41 -11.60 0.35
N ALA A 331 7.66 -11.93 0.00
CA ALA A 331 8.57 -12.68 0.88
C ALA A 331 9.35 -11.79 1.86
N CYS A 332 9.49 -10.50 1.55
CA CYS A 332 10.31 -9.57 2.33
C CYS A 332 9.65 -8.18 2.50
N PHE A 333 10.18 -7.39 3.42
CA PHE A 333 9.84 -5.99 3.66
C PHE A 333 11.08 -5.13 3.46
N LEU A 334 10.93 -3.98 2.79
CA LEU A 334 12.00 -3.03 2.54
C LEU A 334 11.68 -1.67 3.16
N TYR A 335 12.56 -1.24 4.06
CA TYR A 335 12.59 0.10 4.64
C TYR A 335 13.56 0.98 3.83
N VAL A 336 13.09 2.11 3.32
CA VAL A 336 13.86 3.01 2.44
C VAL A 336 13.85 4.43 3.00
N VAL A 337 15.03 4.98 3.29
CA VAL A 337 15.19 6.39 3.69
C VAL A 337 15.96 7.14 2.62
N VAL A 338 15.32 8.15 2.04
CA VAL A 338 15.93 9.08 1.09
C VAL A 338 16.46 10.26 1.87
N GLU A 339 17.76 10.26 2.17
CA GLU A 339 18.37 11.29 3.01
C GLU A 339 18.56 12.59 2.24
N GLN A 340 19.39 12.56 1.19
CA GLN A 340 19.79 13.73 0.42
C GLN A 340 20.30 13.35 -0.97
N ALA A 341 20.25 14.28 -1.92
CA ALA A 341 21.06 14.22 -3.14
C ALA A 341 22.09 15.36 -3.15
N LYS A 342 23.13 15.21 -3.97
CA LYS A 342 24.20 16.20 -4.16
C LYS A 342 24.53 16.33 -5.65
N ASN A 343 24.95 17.52 -6.05
CA ASN A 343 25.43 17.84 -7.40
C ASN A 343 24.42 17.58 -8.53
N LEU A 344 23.11 17.65 -8.27
CA LEU A 344 22.08 17.52 -9.31
C LEU A 344 22.26 18.60 -10.40
N LYS A 345 22.00 18.26 -11.66
CA LYS A 345 22.16 19.23 -12.76
C LYS A 345 21.23 20.45 -12.62
N ARG A 346 21.65 21.58 -13.19
CA ARG A 346 20.76 22.74 -13.44
C ARG A 346 19.89 22.47 -14.66
N VAL A 347 18.63 22.88 -14.62
CA VAL A 347 17.65 22.58 -15.70
C VAL A 347 17.86 23.49 -16.91
N LYS A 348 18.12 24.77 -16.65
CA LYS A 348 18.60 25.76 -17.62
C LYS A 348 19.88 26.38 -17.04
N GLN A 349 20.74 26.97 -17.88
CA GLN A 349 22.13 27.37 -17.53
C GLN A 349 22.31 28.14 -16.20
N MET A 350 21.28 28.85 -15.69
CA MET A 350 21.30 29.53 -14.39
C MET A 350 20.19 29.10 -13.40
N ARG A 351 19.25 28.21 -13.76
CA ARG A 351 18.10 27.86 -12.90
C ARG A 351 18.38 26.58 -12.11
N GLU A 352 18.47 26.72 -10.79
CA GLU A 352 18.50 25.59 -9.85
C GLU A 352 17.22 24.75 -9.96
N PRO A 353 17.28 23.41 -9.84
CA PRO A 353 16.09 22.58 -9.86
C PRO A 353 15.29 22.72 -8.55
N SER A 354 14.08 22.16 -8.55
CA SER A 354 13.29 21.90 -7.35
C SER A 354 13.05 20.38 -7.22
N PRO A 355 14.08 19.61 -6.86
CA PRO A 355 14.08 18.16 -6.97
C PRO A 355 13.11 17.45 -6.03
N PHE A 356 12.50 16.38 -6.54
CA PHE A 356 11.83 15.31 -5.81
C PHE A 356 12.23 13.94 -6.39
N CYS A 357 11.97 12.86 -5.67
CA CYS A 357 12.21 11.49 -6.12
C CYS A 357 10.88 10.74 -6.22
N ASN A 358 10.72 9.96 -7.30
CA ASN A 358 9.78 8.84 -7.36
C ASN A 358 10.55 7.56 -7.03
N LEU A 359 9.93 6.66 -6.26
CA LEU A 359 10.46 5.38 -5.84
C LEU A 359 9.47 4.30 -6.29
N LEU A 360 9.94 3.34 -7.08
CA LEU A 360 9.11 2.29 -7.67
C LEU A 360 9.70 0.92 -7.31
N LEU A 361 8.86 0.00 -6.81
CA LEU A 361 9.23 -1.39 -6.54
C LEU A 361 7.96 -2.26 -6.69
N GLY A 362 7.99 -3.21 -7.62
CA GLY A 362 6.80 -3.96 -8.05
C GLY A 362 5.63 -3.01 -8.34
N ARG A 363 4.42 -3.39 -7.93
CA ARG A 363 3.17 -2.61 -8.02
C ARG A 363 3.11 -1.31 -7.19
N GLU A 364 4.11 -0.99 -6.36
CA GLU A 364 4.08 0.21 -5.51
C GLU A 364 4.92 1.36 -6.08
N ALA A 365 4.30 2.54 -6.11
CA ALA A 365 4.94 3.80 -6.49
C ALA A 365 4.74 4.85 -5.39
N GLN A 366 5.85 5.36 -4.84
CA GLN A 366 5.86 6.37 -3.78
C GLN A 366 6.72 7.57 -4.20
N LYS A 367 6.54 8.74 -3.57
CA LYS A 367 7.26 9.97 -3.93
C LYS A 367 7.63 10.84 -2.74
N THR A 368 8.72 11.60 -2.87
CA THR A 368 9.20 12.53 -1.85
C THR A 368 8.59 13.92 -2.01
N GLU A 369 8.64 14.74 -0.96
CA GLU A 369 8.27 16.16 -1.05
C GLU A 369 9.29 16.94 -1.91
N PRO A 370 8.86 17.80 -2.85
CA PRO A 370 9.78 18.62 -3.63
C PRO A 370 10.51 19.64 -2.76
N LYS A 371 11.85 19.67 -2.86
CA LYS A 371 12.69 20.68 -2.19
C LYS A 371 12.99 21.81 -3.16
N PRO A 372 12.55 23.05 -2.92
CA PRO A 372 12.60 24.09 -3.94
C PRO A 372 13.97 24.78 -4.00
N TYR A 373 14.43 25.12 -5.23
CA TYR A 373 15.67 25.89 -5.48
C TYR A 373 16.91 25.28 -4.81
N THR A 374 17.32 24.06 -5.21
CA THR A 374 18.55 23.45 -4.71
C THR A 374 19.07 22.34 -5.63
N GLN A 375 20.40 22.27 -5.80
CA GLN A 375 21.10 21.13 -6.44
C GLN A 375 21.51 20.04 -5.43
N SER A 376 21.38 20.31 -4.13
CA SER A 376 21.73 19.40 -3.05
C SER A 376 20.57 19.33 -2.04
N PRO A 377 19.43 18.71 -2.42
CA PRO A 377 18.26 18.59 -1.55
C PRO A 377 18.51 17.64 -0.38
N THR A 378 17.90 17.94 0.76
CA THR A 378 17.79 17.02 1.90
C THR A 378 16.30 16.75 2.13
N TRP A 379 15.89 15.48 2.03
CA TRP A 379 14.51 15.07 2.23
C TRP A 379 14.30 14.45 3.61
N GLY A 380 15.16 13.51 3.99
CA GLY A 380 14.97 12.64 5.16
C GLY A 380 13.68 11.81 5.08
N SER A 381 13.08 11.63 3.90
CA SER A 381 11.79 10.94 3.77
C SER A 381 11.96 9.44 3.88
N VAL A 382 10.94 8.79 4.45
CA VAL A 382 10.94 7.34 4.71
C VAL A 382 9.80 6.72 3.90
N HIS A 383 10.08 5.57 3.31
CA HIS A 383 9.21 4.80 2.43
C HIS A 383 9.28 3.32 2.82
N HIS A 384 8.15 2.63 2.76
CA HIS A 384 8.03 1.22 3.12
C HIS A 384 7.47 0.46 1.91
N PHE A 385 8.12 -0.62 1.51
CA PHE A 385 7.68 -1.47 0.39
C PHE A 385 7.56 -2.93 0.84
N LEU A 386 6.59 -3.65 0.30
CA LEU A 386 6.58 -5.11 0.33
C LEU A 386 7.30 -5.64 -0.91
N VAL A 387 8.16 -6.65 -0.73
CA VAL A 387 9.06 -7.19 -1.76
C VAL A 387 8.65 -8.62 -2.08
N GLY A 388 8.46 -8.90 -3.37
CA GLY A 388 8.06 -10.22 -3.87
C GLY A 388 9.20 -11.23 -3.78
N ASP A 389 10.26 -11.00 -4.58
CA ASP A 389 11.44 -11.86 -4.65
C ASP A 389 12.69 -10.99 -4.55
N PRO A 390 13.37 -10.93 -3.39
CA PRO A 390 14.51 -10.04 -3.18
C PRO A 390 15.73 -10.38 -4.04
N TYR A 391 15.78 -11.55 -4.70
CA TYR A 391 16.86 -11.88 -5.62
C TYR A 391 16.67 -11.28 -7.02
N VAL A 392 15.43 -10.87 -7.37
CA VAL A 392 15.05 -10.33 -8.69
C VAL A 392 14.59 -8.87 -8.58
N ASP A 393 13.70 -8.56 -7.63
CA ASP A 393 13.98 -7.48 -6.67
C ASP A 393 14.74 -6.23 -7.16
N THR A 394 14.15 -5.23 -7.81
CA THR A 394 14.87 -3.97 -8.12
C THR A 394 14.11 -2.72 -7.72
N LEU A 395 14.69 -1.92 -6.82
CA LEU A 395 14.20 -0.59 -6.45
C LEU A 395 14.66 0.44 -7.47
N GLN A 396 13.71 1.11 -8.11
CA GLN A 396 13.95 2.20 -9.07
C GLN A 396 13.73 3.55 -8.41
N ILE A 397 14.73 4.44 -8.46
CA ILE A 397 14.65 5.80 -7.90
C ILE A 397 14.89 6.83 -9.02
N ILE A 398 13.91 7.68 -9.26
CA ILE A 398 13.89 8.62 -10.39
C ILE A 398 13.75 10.04 -9.84
N VAL A 399 14.80 10.86 -10.02
CA VAL A 399 14.86 12.24 -9.53
C VAL A 399 14.39 13.20 -10.63
N ARG A 400 13.40 14.06 -10.36
CA ARG A 400 12.84 15.03 -11.33
C ARG A 400 12.70 16.44 -10.73
N ASP A 401 12.69 17.48 -11.56
CA ASP A 401 12.40 18.87 -11.15
C ASP A 401 10.88 19.14 -11.08
N ALA A 402 10.35 19.51 -9.91
CA ALA A 402 8.92 19.82 -9.76
C ALA A 402 8.42 21.06 -10.55
N ARG A 403 9.30 21.83 -11.20
CA ARG A 403 8.95 23.07 -11.93
C ARG A 403 9.11 23.02 -13.44
N GLY A 404 9.48 21.86 -13.97
CA GLY A 404 9.62 21.60 -15.40
C GLY A 404 9.64 20.11 -15.74
N GLU A 405 9.44 19.25 -14.74
CA GLU A 405 9.32 17.78 -14.75
C GLU A 405 10.47 16.99 -15.42
N GLY A 406 11.51 17.70 -15.85
CA GLY A 406 12.71 17.15 -16.45
C GLY A 406 13.48 16.24 -15.50
N LEU A 407 13.93 15.11 -16.05
CA LEU A 407 14.77 14.12 -15.38
C LEU A 407 16.10 14.73 -14.93
N LEU A 408 16.41 14.58 -13.63
CA LEU A 408 17.65 15.01 -12.98
C LEU A 408 18.62 13.84 -12.75
N GLY A 409 18.13 12.61 -12.72
CA GLY A 409 18.89 11.36 -12.70
C GLY A 409 18.03 10.14 -12.33
N ARG A 410 18.52 8.93 -12.59
CA ARG A 410 17.95 7.63 -12.19
C ARG A 410 18.95 6.85 -11.33
N CYS A 411 18.46 5.92 -10.52
CA CYS A 411 19.27 4.96 -9.80
C CYS A 411 18.50 3.65 -9.69
N SER A 412 19.09 2.56 -10.20
CA SER A 412 18.57 1.20 -10.11
C SER A 412 19.31 0.45 -9.01
N ILE A 413 18.61 -0.07 -8.01
CA ILE A 413 19.22 -0.78 -6.87
C ILE A 413 18.63 -2.19 -6.78
N PRO A 414 19.36 -3.22 -7.23
CA PRO A 414 18.97 -4.61 -7.01
C PRO A 414 18.92 -4.92 -5.51
N ILE A 415 17.78 -5.41 -5.02
CA ILE A 415 17.53 -5.76 -3.62
C ILE A 415 18.44 -6.89 -3.15
N LYS A 416 18.87 -7.77 -4.06
CA LYS A 416 19.88 -8.82 -3.83
C LYS A 416 21.17 -8.28 -3.20
N LEU A 417 21.50 -7.01 -3.46
CA LEU A 417 22.63 -6.34 -2.85
C LEU A 417 22.52 -6.33 -1.31
N LEU A 418 21.32 -6.08 -0.77
CA LEU A 418 21.08 -5.99 0.67
C LEU A 418 21.29 -7.34 1.36
N ILE A 419 20.96 -8.45 0.70
CA ILE A 419 21.19 -9.82 1.23
C ILE A 419 22.68 -10.07 1.52
N SER A 420 23.58 -9.43 0.76
CA SER A 420 25.04 -9.56 0.94
C SER A 420 25.65 -8.57 1.96
N GLU A 421 24.87 -7.59 2.44
CA GLU A 421 25.31 -6.57 3.39
C GLU A 421 24.99 -7.00 4.84
N GLN A 422 25.75 -6.47 5.82
CA GLN A 422 25.58 -6.86 7.22
C GLN A 422 24.21 -6.45 7.76
N ASN A 423 23.52 -7.37 8.46
CA ASN A 423 22.16 -7.20 8.97
C ASN A 423 21.13 -6.76 7.91
N MET A 424 21.40 -7.10 6.63
CA MET A 424 20.62 -6.70 5.46
C MET A 424 20.37 -5.19 5.33
N SER A 425 21.32 -4.38 5.82
CA SER A 425 21.22 -2.92 5.88
C SER A 425 22.40 -2.25 5.19
N VAL A 426 22.13 -1.25 4.35
CA VAL A 426 23.17 -0.45 3.68
C VAL A 426 22.90 1.04 3.84
N THR A 427 23.95 1.83 4.08
CA THR A 427 23.86 3.30 4.18
C THR A 427 25.00 3.94 3.40
N ARG A 428 24.74 4.44 2.19
CA ARG A 428 25.79 5.03 1.33
C ARG A 428 25.25 5.96 0.24
N PRO A 429 26.11 6.79 -0.37
CA PRO A 429 25.82 7.38 -1.67
C PRO A 429 25.73 6.32 -2.77
N PHE A 430 24.74 6.49 -3.65
CA PHE A 430 24.61 5.82 -4.93
C PHE A 430 24.73 6.86 -6.05
N THR A 431 25.35 6.51 -7.17
CA THR A 431 25.48 7.40 -8.33
C THR A 431 24.14 7.56 -9.05
N LEU A 432 23.87 8.76 -9.55
CA LEU A 432 22.71 9.03 -10.40
C LEU A 432 23.11 8.93 -11.87
N GLU A 433 22.56 7.93 -12.55
CA GLU A 433 22.70 7.68 -13.97
C GLU A 433 21.72 8.54 -14.78
N GLU A 434 21.99 8.67 -16.09
CA GLU A 434 21.28 9.54 -17.03
C GLU A 434 21.24 11.05 -16.65
N CYS A 435 21.50 11.90 -17.64
CA CYS A 435 21.08 13.31 -17.59
C CYS A 435 21.71 14.21 -16.50
N GLY A 436 22.57 13.71 -15.59
CA GLY A 436 23.34 14.47 -14.60
C GLY A 436 24.85 14.52 -14.89
N PRO A 437 25.64 15.33 -14.16
CA PRO A 437 27.10 15.16 -14.14
C PRO A 437 27.45 13.84 -13.42
N GLU A 438 28.57 13.20 -13.79
CA GLU A 438 29.05 11.94 -13.17
C GLU A 438 29.25 12.01 -11.64
N THR A 439 29.31 13.22 -11.08
CA THR A 439 29.43 13.49 -9.64
C THR A 439 28.09 13.62 -8.90
N ALA A 440 26.96 13.44 -9.60
CA ALA A 440 25.62 13.46 -9.02
C ALA A 440 25.37 12.18 -8.21
N THR A 441 25.00 12.33 -6.94
CA THR A 441 24.80 11.20 -6.02
C THR A 441 23.55 11.37 -5.17
N ILE A 442 22.95 10.26 -4.77
CA ILE A 442 21.83 10.19 -3.82
C ILE A 442 22.25 9.32 -2.63
N HIS A 443 22.15 9.86 -1.42
CA HIS A 443 22.46 9.14 -0.18
C HIS A 443 21.18 8.47 0.31
N LEU A 444 21.26 7.15 0.46
CA LEU A 444 20.15 6.30 0.85
C LEU A 444 20.58 5.44 2.02
N HIS A 445 19.62 5.17 2.90
CA HIS A 445 19.69 4.12 3.90
C HIS A 445 18.56 3.13 3.63
N LEU A 446 18.91 1.86 3.40
CA LEU A 446 17.98 0.79 3.04
C LEU A 446 18.14 -0.36 4.04
N GLU A 447 17.04 -0.91 4.53
CA GLU A 447 17.04 -2.16 5.30
C GLU A 447 16.04 -3.15 4.71
N LEU A 448 16.49 -4.35 4.36
CA LEU A 448 15.63 -5.47 3.97
C LEU A 448 15.38 -6.36 5.20
N LYS A 449 14.16 -6.88 5.34
CA LYS A 449 13.77 -7.82 6.40
C LYS A 449 13.01 -8.99 5.79
N ALA A 450 13.30 -10.22 6.21
CA ALA A 450 12.51 -11.39 5.84
C ALA A 450 11.16 -11.40 6.60
N LEU A 451 10.09 -11.87 5.95
CA LEU A 451 8.74 -11.93 6.53
C LEU A 451 8.45 -13.31 7.12
N VAL A 452 8.92 -13.53 8.34
CA VAL A 452 8.82 -14.84 9.02
C VAL A 452 7.54 -14.99 9.84
N PRO A 453 6.79 -16.10 9.71
CA PRO A 453 5.75 -16.44 10.68
C PRO A 453 6.34 -16.55 12.07
N ARG A 454 5.61 -16.07 13.10
CA ARG A 454 6.06 -16.27 14.48
C ARG A 454 6.10 -17.78 14.81
N PRO A 455 7.12 -18.28 15.54
CA PRO A 455 7.06 -19.62 16.10
C PRO A 455 5.81 -19.76 16.98
N LYS A 456 5.03 -20.83 16.76
CA LYS A 456 3.88 -21.14 17.61
C LYS A 456 4.40 -21.39 19.02
N VAL A 457 4.03 -20.54 19.97
CA VAL A 457 4.26 -20.81 21.39
C VAL A 457 3.38 -22.00 21.74
N GLN A 458 3.98 -23.18 21.80
CA GLN A 458 3.30 -24.34 22.38
C GLN A 458 2.93 -23.95 23.81
N SER A 459 1.65 -24.11 24.16
CA SER A 459 1.24 -24.08 25.56
C SER A 459 2.08 -25.10 26.28
N VAL A 460 2.90 -24.65 27.24
CA VAL A 460 3.50 -25.57 28.20
C VAL A 460 2.33 -26.13 28.98
N ASP A 461 1.99 -27.39 28.72
CA ASP A 461 1.08 -28.12 29.59
C ASP A 461 1.73 -28.14 30.96
N CYS A 462 1.14 -27.39 31.90
CA CYS A 462 1.52 -27.43 33.29
C CYS A 462 1.13 -28.81 33.83
N ASN A 463 2.02 -29.78 33.67
CA ASN A 463 2.09 -30.90 34.58
C ASN A 463 2.45 -30.32 35.94
N ASP A 464 1.42 -29.99 36.71
CA ASP A 464 1.53 -29.67 38.13
C ASP A 464 2.03 -30.93 38.84
N GLY A 465 3.36 -31.04 38.95
CA GLY A 465 4.02 -32.01 39.81
C GLY A 465 3.77 -31.60 41.26
N GLU A 466 2.92 -32.36 41.94
CA GLU A 466 2.57 -32.16 43.34
C GLU A 466 3.83 -32.27 44.23
N GLU A 467 4.30 -31.16 44.80
CA GLU A 467 5.08 -31.19 46.04
C GLU A 467 4.12 -30.99 47.22
N GLU A 468 3.81 -32.10 47.91
CA GLU A 468 2.99 -32.11 49.12
C GLU A 468 3.70 -31.36 50.28
N ASP A 469 3.12 -30.24 50.73
CA ASP A 469 3.45 -29.68 52.04
C ASP A 469 2.32 -29.97 53.04
N LYS A 470 2.66 -30.62 54.15
CA LYS A 470 1.69 -31.28 55.04
C LYS A 470 0.97 -30.30 55.97
N ILE A 471 -0.35 -30.30 55.94
CA ILE A 471 -1.18 -29.80 57.06
C ILE A 471 -2.25 -30.84 57.41
N GLU A 472 -2.21 -31.32 58.66
CA GLU A 472 -3.16 -32.29 59.21
C GLU A 472 -4.52 -31.63 59.54
N GLY A 473 -5.65 -32.32 59.27
CA GLY A 473 -6.98 -31.70 59.44
C GLY A 473 -8.19 -32.61 59.21
N THR A 474 -8.23 -33.74 59.90
CA THR A 474 -9.34 -34.72 60.00
C THR A 474 -10.78 -34.15 60.04
N ASN A 475 -11.67 -34.57 59.13
CA ASN A 475 -12.78 -35.54 59.42
C ASN A 475 -13.94 -35.63 58.40
N GLN A 476 -14.21 -36.88 57.98
CA GLN A 476 -15.51 -37.55 57.82
C GLN A 476 -16.71 -36.89 57.08
N ALA A 477 -16.95 -37.39 55.87
CA ALA A 477 -18.19 -38.03 55.39
C ALA A 477 -19.57 -37.34 55.49
N ASN A 478 -20.20 -37.14 54.33
CA ASN A 478 -21.53 -37.71 54.03
C ASN A 478 -21.78 -37.75 52.51
N ALA A 479 -22.57 -38.73 52.02
CA ALA A 479 -22.81 -38.98 50.60
C ALA A 479 -24.30 -38.92 50.24
N VAL A 480 -24.63 -38.34 49.07
CA VAL A 480 -25.80 -38.55 48.17
C VAL A 480 -25.47 -37.76 46.88
N ASP A 481 -25.75 -38.11 45.61
CA ASP A 481 -25.91 -39.35 44.82
C ASP A 481 -26.29 -38.89 43.38
N SER A 482 -25.69 -39.52 42.36
CA SER A 482 -26.22 -39.78 41.00
C SER A 482 -26.76 -38.68 40.06
N ARG A 483 -25.94 -38.33 39.04
CA ARG A 483 -26.13 -38.56 37.57
C ARG A 483 -25.42 -37.46 36.74
N SER A 484 -24.69 -37.74 35.66
CA SER A 484 -24.31 -39.02 35.04
C SER A 484 -23.18 -38.82 34.02
N GLU A 485 -22.06 -39.54 34.18
CA GLU A 485 -21.16 -39.92 33.08
C GLU A 485 -21.55 -41.30 32.53
N LEU A 486 -20.71 -41.83 31.62
CA LEU A 486 -20.81 -43.08 30.83
C LEU A 486 -21.53 -42.87 29.47
N VAL A 487 -21.02 -43.34 28.32
CA VAL A 487 -19.93 -44.31 28.06
C VAL A 487 -19.02 -43.84 26.92
N ALA A 488 -17.70 -43.95 27.10
CA ALA A 488 -16.75 -44.09 26.01
C ALA A 488 -16.42 -45.58 25.76
N ASN A 489 -16.04 -45.92 24.53
CA ASN A 489 -15.55 -47.23 24.03
C ASN A 489 -16.59 -48.27 23.52
N ALA A 490 -16.59 -48.44 22.20
CA ALA A 490 -16.63 -49.73 21.51
C ALA A 490 -15.63 -49.61 20.33
N LEU A 491 -14.40 -50.11 20.46
CA LEU A 491 -13.93 -51.50 20.24
C LEU A 491 -13.68 -51.86 18.77
N LYS A 492 -12.41 -52.18 18.47
CA LYS A 492 -11.92 -52.99 17.34
C LYS A 492 -12.40 -54.45 17.58
N THR A 493 -12.67 -55.32 16.60
CA THR A 493 -11.71 -56.16 15.82
C THR A 493 -12.51 -57.08 14.84
N ASP A 494 -12.00 -57.86 13.85
CA ASP A 494 -10.76 -57.87 13.01
C ASP A 494 -10.93 -58.86 11.80
N GLU A 495 -10.02 -58.78 10.82
CA GLU A 495 -9.53 -59.77 9.81
C GLU A 495 -10.41 -60.56 8.78
N ASP A 496 -9.97 -60.47 7.50
CA ASP A 496 -9.79 -61.48 6.42
C ASP A 496 -10.94 -62.45 5.99
N THR A 497 -11.14 -62.76 4.69
CA THR A 497 -10.18 -63.54 3.87
C THR A 497 -10.48 -63.54 2.34
N VAL A 498 -9.49 -63.15 1.52
CA VAL A 498 -9.16 -63.59 0.13
C VAL A 498 -10.22 -63.55 -1.01
N LEU A 499 -9.90 -62.75 -2.04
CA LEU A 499 -9.65 -63.31 -3.38
C LEU A 499 -8.46 -62.60 -4.07
N ARG A 500 -7.43 -63.38 -4.39
CA ARG A 500 -6.17 -62.91 -5.02
C ARG A 500 -6.35 -62.73 -6.52
N GLN A 501 -5.78 -61.67 -7.08
CA GLN A 501 -4.92 -61.79 -8.26
C GLN A 501 -3.71 -60.85 -8.13
N ARG A 502 -2.57 -61.29 -8.67
CA ARG A 502 -1.23 -60.85 -8.29
C ARG A 502 -0.38 -60.75 -9.55
N THR A 503 0.14 -59.56 -9.90
CA THR A 503 1.44 -59.41 -10.56
C THR A 503 1.93 -57.97 -10.61
N LYS A 504 3.14 -57.77 -10.06
CA LYS A 504 4.26 -56.96 -10.57
C LYS A 504 4.01 -55.53 -11.06
N SER A 505 4.67 -54.61 -10.36
CA SER A 505 5.17 -53.33 -10.87
C SER A 505 5.95 -53.46 -12.19
N PRO A 506 5.76 -52.52 -13.13
CA PRO A 506 6.78 -52.06 -14.06
C PRO A 506 7.47 -50.82 -13.49
N GLU A 507 8.79 -50.80 -13.51
CA GLU A 507 9.60 -49.60 -13.27
C GLU A 507 9.34 -48.58 -14.39
N GLN A 508 9.23 -47.29 -14.04
CA GLN A 508 9.24 -46.19 -15.02
C GLN A 508 10.62 -45.51 -15.01
N PRO A 509 11.12 -45.03 -16.18
CA PRO A 509 12.53 -44.69 -16.36
C PRO A 509 12.91 -43.32 -15.76
N PRO A 510 14.23 -43.04 -15.61
CA PRO A 510 14.72 -41.75 -15.12
C PRO A 510 14.31 -40.58 -16.04
N CYS A 511 13.90 -39.47 -15.44
CA CYS A 511 13.44 -38.28 -16.19
C CYS A 511 14.58 -37.55 -16.94
N ASP A 512 15.84 -37.84 -16.59
CA ASP A 512 17.01 -37.05 -16.98
C ASP A 512 17.54 -37.32 -18.41
N GLN A 513 16.95 -38.27 -19.16
CA GLN A 513 17.35 -38.54 -20.55
C GLN A 513 16.44 -37.90 -21.60
N ILE A 514 15.17 -37.64 -21.29
CA ILE A 514 14.21 -37.05 -22.26
C ILE A 514 14.56 -35.58 -22.54
N GLN A 515 14.99 -34.83 -21.52
CA GLN A 515 15.49 -33.46 -21.70
C GLN A 515 16.79 -33.41 -22.52
N LEU A 516 17.66 -34.43 -22.42
CA LEU A 516 18.95 -34.46 -23.10
C LEU A 516 18.86 -34.83 -24.60
N GLU A 517 17.90 -35.68 -24.98
CA GLU A 517 17.66 -36.02 -26.39
C GLU A 517 16.93 -34.91 -27.14
N MET A 518 15.96 -34.22 -26.50
CA MET A 518 15.37 -33.01 -27.07
C MET A 518 16.43 -31.92 -27.30
N HIS A 519 17.35 -31.69 -26.34
CA HIS A 519 18.43 -30.70 -26.50
C HIS A 519 19.33 -30.99 -27.72
N LYS A 520 19.70 -32.25 -27.94
CA LYS A 520 20.56 -32.65 -29.07
C LYS A 520 19.86 -32.49 -30.43
N SER A 521 18.56 -32.80 -30.52
CA SER A 521 17.79 -32.65 -31.76
C SER A 521 17.61 -31.19 -32.19
N TRP A 522 17.68 -30.22 -31.27
CA TRP A 522 17.59 -28.79 -31.61
C TRP A 522 18.98 -28.18 -31.91
N GLN A 523 20.03 -28.59 -31.20
CA GLN A 523 21.40 -28.11 -31.46
C GLN A 523 21.93 -28.46 -32.85
N GLN A 524 21.49 -29.59 -33.44
CA GLN A 524 21.92 -30.00 -34.78
C GLN A 524 21.29 -29.17 -35.94
N LYS A 525 20.40 -28.21 -35.62
CA LYS A 525 19.70 -27.37 -36.60
C LYS A 525 20.15 -25.90 -36.61
N CYS A 526 21.07 -25.52 -35.70
CA CYS A 526 21.57 -24.16 -35.56
C CYS A 526 23.10 -24.14 -35.38
N THR A 527 23.83 -24.29 -36.48
CA THR A 527 25.26 -23.95 -36.57
C THR A 527 25.44 -22.80 -37.57
N PRO A 528 25.98 -21.64 -37.16
CA PRO A 528 26.33 -20.58 -38.10
C PRO A 528 27.67 -20.91 -38.77
N GLU A 529 27.73 -20.84 -40.10
CA GLU A 529 29.00 -20.80 -40.83
C GLU A 529 29.66 -19.42 -40.66
N GLU A 530 30.94 -19.40 -40.29
CA GLU A 530 31.71 -18.16 -40.17
C GLU A 530 32.27 -17.71 -41.53
N SER A 531 32.20 -16.39 -41.80
CA SER A 531 33.31 -15.50 -42.21
C SER A 531 32.82 -14.29 -43.05
N PRO A 532 33.61 -13.22 -43.26
CA PRO A 532 34.05 -12.31 -42.19
C PRO A 532 33.91 -10.80 -42.53
N ASP A 533 34.13 -9.96 -41.51
CA ASP A 533 34.57 -8.54 -41.58
C ASP A 533 33.74 -7.48 -42.35
N MET A 534 33.10 -6.55 -41.62
CA MET A 534 33.23 -5.12 -41.95
C MET A 534 33.00 -4.15 -40.77
N LYS A 535 33.62 -2.97 -40.86
CA LYS A 535 33.89 -2.03 -39.75
C LYS A 535 32.73 -1.09 -39.42
N LYS A 536 32.74 -0.64 -38.15
CA LYS A 536 32.00 0.51 -37.59
C LYS A 536 31.83 1.68 -38.58
N ARG A 537 30.61 2.24 -38.63
CA ARG A 537 30.38 3.64 -39.00
C ARG A 537 29.15 4.20 -38.28
N GLU A 538 29.36 5.28 -37.55
CA GLU A 538 28.28 6.14 -37.08
C GLU A 538 27.61 6.80 -38.29
N VAL A 539 26.27 6.83 -38.31
CA VAL A 539 25.51 7.59 -39.31
C VAL A 539 24.52 8.49 -38.60
N SER A 540 24.90 9.77 -38.48
CA SER A 540 23.97 10.85 -38.23
C SER A 540 23.01 11.01 -39.41
N ALA A 541 21.71 10.78 -39.21
CA ALA A 541 20.70 11.00 -40.23
C ALA A 541 19.71 12.09 -39.81
N SER A 542 19.73 13.21 -40.54
CA SER A 542 18.66 14.22 -40.51
C SER A 542 17.38 13.65 -41.13
N PRO A 543 16.17 14.12 -40.75
CA PRO A 543 14.94 13.40 -41.04
C PRO A 543 14.49 13.53 -42.51
N GLU A 544 14.35 12.39 -43.19
CA GLU A 544 13.56 12.31 -44.43
C GLU A 544 12.06 12.39 -44.11
N ARG A 545 11.33 13.17 -44.91
CA ARG A 545 9.90 13.40 -44.72
C ARG A 545 9.08 12.29 -45.38
N THR A 546 8.75 11.25 -44.62
CA THR A 546 7.61 10.37 -44.96
C THR A 546 6.33 10.92 -44.33
N ASN A 547 5.21 10.83 -45.06
CA ASN A 547 3.92 11.42 -44.67
C ASN A 547 3.15 10.52 -43.66
N GLY A 548 3.85 10.04 -42.61
CA GLY A 548 3.27 9.29 -41.50
C GLY A 548 2.78 10.24 -40.41
N GLN A 549 1.54 10.07 -39.92
CA GLN A 549 1.08 10.78 -38.73
C GLN A 549 1.81 10.26 -37.49
N GLN A 550 2.81 11.00 -37.02
CA GLN A 550 3.51 10.70 -35.78
C GLN A 550 2.54 10.84 -34.59
N LEU A 551 2.25 9.74 -33.89
CA LEU A 551 1.30 9.70 -32.78
C LEU A 551 1.93 9.97 -31.40
N GLY A 552 3.27 10.08 -31.36
CA GLY A 552 4.08 10.20 -30.15
C GLY A 552 4.80 8.90 -29.81
N ASN A 553 5.56 8.91 -28.70
CA ASN A 553 6.29 7.76 -28.17
C ASN A 553 5.94 7.56 -26.68
N ILE A 554 6.12 6.36 -26.15
CA ILE A 554 5.96 6.03 -24.74
C ILE A 554 7.20 5.30 -24.21
N LYS A 555 7.75 5.74 -23.07
CA LYS A 555 8.84 5.04 -22.38
C LYS A 555 8.28 4.03 -21.39
N LEU A 556 8.66 2.77 -21.54
CA LEU A 556 8.25 1.66 -20.69
C LEU A 556 9.49 0.91 -20.20
N THR A 557 9.42 0.40 -18.97
CA THR A 557 10.31 -0.65 -18.46
C THR A 557 9.45 -1.86 -18.12
N ILE A 558 9.83 -3.02 -18.61
CA ILE A 558 9.13 -4.29 -18.42
C ILE A 558 10.14 -5.30 -17.87
N GLU A 559 9.80 -5.95 -16.78
CA GLU A 559 10.62 -6.96 -16.12
C GLU A 559 9.77 -8.22 -15.94
N TYR A 560 10.26 -9.36 -16.42
CA TYR A 560 9.63 -10.66 -16.17
C TYR A 560 10.46 -11.49 -15.21
N ARG A 561 9.79 -12.03 -14.20
CA ARG A 561 10.39 -12.79 -13.12
C ARG A 561 9.95 -14.24 -13.22
N SER A 562 10.79 -15.09 -13.82
CA SER A 562 10.49 -16.51 -14.02
C SER A 562 10.26 -17.28 -12.72
N THR A 563 10.97 -16.93 -11.64
CA THR A 563 10.82 -17.51 -10.28
C THR A 563 9.44 -17.27 -9.67
N SER A 564 8.91 -16.07 -9.86
CA SER A 564 7.69 -15.58 -9.22
C SER A 564 6.53 -15.39 -10.21
N GLY A 565 6.69 -15.80 -11.47
CA GLY A 565 5.71 -15.67 -12.55
C GLY A 565 5.15 -14.25 -12.70
N LEU A 566 5.96 -13.23 -12.42
CA LEU A 566 5.49 -11.85 -12.29
C LEU A 566 6.02 -10.99 -13.44
N LEU A 567 5.13 -10.38 -14.20
CA LEU A 567 5.44 -9.39 -15.21
C LEU A 567 5.20 -7.98 -14.63
N SER A 568 6.26 -7.28 -14.24
CA SER A 568 6.17 -5.89 -13.79
C SER A 568 6.32 -4.93 -14.97
N VAL A 569 5.41 -3.96 -15.06
CA VAL A 569 5.36 -2.96 -16.14
C VAL A 569 5.35 -1.56 -15.53
N ILE A 570 6.47 -0.86 -15.67
CA ILE A 570 6.60 0.55 -15.30
C ILE A 570 6.31 1.43 -16.52
N VAL A 571 5.28 2.26 -16.40
CA VAL A 571 4.93 3.31 -17.35
C VAL A 571 5.60 4.60 -16.89
N HIS A 572 6.70 5.01 -17.54
CA HIS A 572 7.47 6.17 -17.13
C HIS A 572 6.82 7.49 -17.59
N GLU A 573 6.84 7.73 -18.89
CA GLU A 573 6.41 8.98 -19.52
C GLU A 573 6.06 8.76 -20.99
N ALA A 574 5.24 9.63 -21.57
CA ALA A 574 5.05 9.70 -23.02
C ALA A 574 5.53 11.05 -23.56
N SER A 575 5.91 11.10 -24.83
CA SER A 575 6.42 12.31 -25.48
C SER A 575 5.80 12.53 -26.86
N ASN A 576 5.68 13.80 -27.24
CA ASN A 576 5.14 14.25 -28.53
C ASN A 576 3.75 13.68 -28.86
N LEU A 577 2.89 13.53 -27.85
CA LEU A 577 1.50 13.10 -28.07
C LEU A 577 0.73 14.15 -28.89
N ARG A 578 -0.26 13.67 -29.65
CA ARG A 578 -1.15 14.53 -30.44
C ARG A 578 -2.16 15.26 -29.54
N GLY A 579 -2.30 16.58 -29.69
CA GLY A 579 -3.43 17.32 -29.13
C GLY A 579 -4.76 16.87 -29.75
N VAL A 580 -5.73 16.51 -28.90
CA VAL A 580 -7.06 16.00 -29.34
C VAL A 580 -8.18 16.95 -28.90
N ASP A 581 -7.96 17.75 -27.86
CA ASP A 581 -8.96 18.70 -27.36
C ASP A 581 -8.91 20.04 -28.13
N LYS A 582 -9.96 20.85 -27.96
CA LYS A 582 -10.17 22.09 -28.73
C LYS A 582 -9.02 23.10 -28.61
N ASP A 583 -8.31 23.06 -27.49
CA ASP A 583 -7.19 23.96 -27.18
C ASP A 583 -5.83 23.42 -27.68
N GLY A 584 -5.82 22.30 -28.41
CA GLY A 584 -4.61 21.66 -28.92
C GLY A 584 -3.84 20.84 -27.87
N LEU A 585 -4.44 20.60 -26.70
CA LEU A 585 -3.89 19.82 -25.60
C LEU A 585 -4.59 18.44 -25.49
N ALA A 586 -4.25 17.69 -24.44
CA ALA A 586 -4.89 16.44 -24.06
C ALA A 586 -4.79 16.24 -22.54
N ASP A 587 -5.71 15.45 -21.96
CA ASP A 587 -5.65 14.85 -20.63
C ASP A 587 -5.28 13.34 -20.73
N PRO A 588 -4.07 12.96 -21.21
CA PRO A 588 -3.72 11.57 -21.47
C PRO A 588 -3.59 10.70 -20.21
N TYR A 589 -4.01 9.45 -20.37
CA TYR A 589 -3.77 8.32 -19.47
C TYR A 589 -3.37 7.09 -20.30
N VAL A 590 -2.78 6.09 -19.64
CA VAL A 590 -2.35 4.83 -20.25
C VAL A 590 -3.18 3.71 -19.68
N VAL A 591 -3.64 2.81 -20.55
CA VAL A 591 -4.22 1.51 -20.17
C VAL A 591 -3.19 0.43 -20.51
N VAL A 592 -2.93 -0.45 -19.56
CA VAL A 592 -2.05 -1.61 -19.72
C VAL A 592 -2.91 -2.86 -19.54
N ALA A 593 -2.91 -3.74 -20.52
CA ALA A 593 -3.68 -4.98 -20.51
C ALA A 593 -2.85 -6.13 -21.04
N LEU A 594 -2.93 -7.29 -20.39
CA LEU A 594 -2.57 -8.54 -21.05
C LEU A 594 -3.64 -8.89 -22.08
N VAL A 595 -3.20 -9.46 -23.20
CA VAL A 595 -4.06 -9.99 -24.26
C VAL A 595 -3.56 -11.37 -24.66
N ASP A 596 -4.46 -12.23 -25.12
CA ASP A 596 -4.06 -13.48 -25.80
C ASP A 596 -3.66 -13.20 -27.26
N ASN A 597 -3.18 -14.24 -27.96
CA ASN A 597 -2.86 -14.18 -29.40
C ASN A 597 -4.07 -13.82 -30.31
N ASN A 598 -5.30 -13.82 -29.79
CA ASN A 598 -6.50 -13.40 -30.51
C ASN A 598 -6.87 -11.92 -30.26
N GLY A 599 -6.12 -11.22 -29.40
CA GLY A 599 -6.41 -9.85 -28.95
C GLY A 599 -7.50 -9.76 -27.89
N GLN A 600 -7.96 -10.88 -27.34
CA GLN A 600 -8.88 -10.93 -26.21
C GLN A 600 -8.13 -10.49 -24.95
N ALA A 601 -8.66 -9.50 -24.23
CA ALA A 601 -8.03 -9.06 -22.97
C ALA A 601 -8.12 -10.15 -21.90
N TRP A 602 -6.99 -10.45 -21.27
CA TRP A 602 -6.84 -11.45 -20.23
C TRP A 602 -6.62 -10.75 -18.87
N GLY A 603 -7.46 -11.08 -17.88
CA GLY A 603 -7.44 -10.43 -16.56
C GLY A 603 -7.92 -8.97 -16.54
N GLU A 604 -7.60 -8.26 -15.46
CA GLU A 604 -8.00 -6.86 -15.26
C GLU A 604 -7.10 -5.88 -16.03
N LYS A 605 -7.71 -4.89 -16.70
CA LYS A 605 -6.99 -3.79 -17.36
C LYS A 605 -6.56 -2.73 -16.34
N LYS A 606 -5.26 -2.53 -16.19
CA LYS A 606 -4.68 -1.53 -15.28
C LYS A 606 -4.56 -0.18 -16.00
N LYS A 607 -4.65 0.94 -15.27
CA LYS A 607 -4.66 2.28 -15.87
C LYS A 607 -3.98 3.34 -15.01
N THR A 608 -3.32 4.30 -15.66
CA THR A 608 -2.74 5.48 -14.99
C THR A 608 -3.81 6.50 -14.64
N SER A 609 -3.50 7.40 -13.71
CA SER A 609 -4.28 8.62 -13.51
C SER A 609 -4.07 9.56 -14.70
N PRO A 610 -5.12 10.23 -15.20
CA PRO A 610 -5.00 11.16 -16.32
C PRO A 610 -4.17 12.40 -15.93
N VAL A 611 -3.14 12.69 -16.72
CA VAL A 611 -2.30 13.88 -16.57
C VAL A 611 -2.93 15.00 -17.39
N LYS A 612 -3.43 16.04 -16.73
CA LYS A 612 -4.21 17.08 -17.41
C LYS A 612 -3.36 17.99 -18.28
N ASN A 613 -3.92 18.41 -19.43
CA ASN A 613 -3.37 19.43 -20.31
C ASN A 613 -1.90 19.22 -20.72
N SER A 614 -1.47 17.98 -20.96
CA SER A 614 -0.09 17.63 -21.32
C SER A 614 0.00 16.77 -22.58
N LEU A 615 0.96 17.11 -23.44
CA LEU A 615 1.38 16.28 -24.59
C LEU A 615 2.68 15.50 -24.30
N ASN A 616 3.27 15.71 -23.12
CA ASN A 616 4.44 14.99 -22.64
C ASN A 616 4.18 14.53 -21.18
N PRO A 617 3.18 13.68 -20.95
CA PRO A 617 2.75 13.29 -19.61
C PRO A 617 3.77 12.37 -18.95
N ILE A 618 3.99 12.59 -17.65
CA ILE A 618 4.83 11.75 -16.80
C ILE A 618 3.90 10.99 -15.85
N TYR A 619 4.05 9.67 -15.80
CA TYR A 619 3.18 8.77 -15.04
C TYR A 619 3.94 8.17 -13.86
N GLU A 620 5.14 7.63 -14.10
CA GLU A 620 5.97 6.90 -13.14
C GLU A 620 5.14 5.92 -12.29
N ALA A 621 4.31 5.13 -12.98
CA ALA A 621 3.36 4.21 -12.39
C ALA A 621 3.75 2.77 -12.73
N SER A 622 3.68 1.89 -11.76
CA SER A 622 4.11 0.49 -11.90
C SER A 622 2.95 -0.48 -11.71
N TYR A 623 2.94 -1.55 -12.50
CA TYR A 623 1.85 -2.52 -12.59
C TYR A 623 2.36 -3.94 -12.75
N ASP A 624 2.13 -4.79 -11.75
CA ASP A 624 2.49 -6.22 -11.84
C ASP A 624 1.33 -7.05 -12.40
N PHE A 625 1.63 -8.07 -13.20
CA PHE A 625 0.67 -9.05 -13.68
C PHE A 625 1.17 -10.48 -13.41
N ASP A 626 0.27 -11.36 -12.98
CA ASP A 626 0.57 -12.77 -12.77
C ASP A 626 0.51 -13.53 -14.11
N VAL A 627 1.67 -13.97 -14.61
CA VAL A 627 1.83 -14.69 -15.89
C VAL A 627 2.78 -15.87 -15.71
N SER A 628 2.31 -17.10 -15.94
CA SER A 628 3.19 -18.28 -15.88
C SER A 628 4.16 -18.33 -17.06
N VAL A 629 5.28 -19.05 -16.91
CA VAL A 629 6.27 -19.19 -17.98
C VAL A 629 5.64 -19.81 -19.24
N ASP A 630 4.72 -20.77 -19.07
CA ASP A 630 3.98 -21.42 -20.16
C ASP A 630 3.01 -20.46 -20.90
N GLN A 631 2.61 -19.36 -20.26
CA GLN A 631 1.70 -18.37 -20.84
C GLN A 631 2.43 -17.34 -21.71
N LEU A 632 3.73 -17.09 -21.50
CA LEU A 632 4.52 -16.10 -22.26
C LEU A 632 4.41 -16.25 -23.79
N PRO A 633 4.44 -17.46 -24.40
CA PRO A 633 4.38 -17.60 -25.86
C PRO A 633 2.95 -17.46 -26.44
N SER A 634 1.94 -17.30 -25.59
CA SER A 634 0.52 -17.25 -25.97
C SER A 634 -0.18 -15.93 -25.61
N HIS A 635 0.57 -14.99 -25.03
CA HIS A 635 0.09 -13.70 -24.55
C HIS A 635 0.99 -12.56 -25.00
N GLY A 636 0.38 -11.38 -25.14
CA GLY A 636 1.08 -10.12 -25.37
C GLY A 636 0.66 -9.06 -24.35
N LEU A 637 1.45 -8.00 -24.27
CA LEU A 637 1.13 -6.80 -23.51
C LEU A 637 0.65 -5.71 -24.46
N LEU A 638 -0.61 -5.29 -24.31
CA LEU A 638 -1.20 -4.18 -25.05
C LEU A 638 -1.21 -2.92 -24.18
N ILE A 639 -0.51 -1.89 -24.64
CA ILE A 639 -0.45 -0.58 -24.01
C ILE A 639 -1.21 0.42 -24.89
N GLU A 640 -2.25 1.05 -24.36
CA GLU A 640 -3.08 2.02 -25.07
C GLU A 640 -2.97 3.41 -24.43
N VAL A 641 -2.51 4.41 -25.17
CA VAL A 641 -2.56 5.80 -24.74
C VAL A 641 -3.89 6.40 -25.16
N ARG A 642 -4.65 6.91 -24.19
CA ARG A 642 -6.01 7.43 -24.36
C ARG A 642 -6.13 8.79 -23.68
N ASN A 643 -6.90 9.71 -24.24
CA ASN A 643 -7.23 10.99 -23.61
C ASN A 643 -8.52 10.84 -22.75
N HIS A 644 -8.64 11.58 -21.65
CA HIS A 644 -9.78 11.54 -20.74
C HIS A 644 -10.83 12.62 -21.07
N VAL A 645 -12.04 12.21 -21.49
CA VAL A 645 -13.17 13.12 -21.77
C VAL A 645 -14.03 13.34 -20.52
N SER A 646 -14.38 14.59 -20.21
CA SER A 646 -15.36 14.89 -19.15
C SER A 646 -16.79 14.51 -19.54
N LEU A 647 -17.59 14.04 -18.57
CA LEU A 647 -18.96 13.51 -18.78
C LEU A 647 -19.94 14.46 -19.49
N PHE A 648 -19.69 15.77 -19.49
CA PHE A 648 -20.55 16.77 -20.13
C PHE A 648 -20.27 16.99 -21.63
N THR A 649 -19.19 16.43 -22.17
CA THR A 649 -18.86 16.49 -23.60
C THR A 649 -19.37 15.25 -24.35
N ARG A 650 -20.62 15.34 -24.83
CA ARG A 650 -21.37 14.26 -25.49
C ARG A 650 -20.84 13.92 -26.90
N SER A 651 -19.68 13.30 -26.99
CA SER A 651 -19.14 12.70 -28.23
C SER A 651 -18.65 11.27 -27.98
N GLY A 652 -19.41 10.29 -28.44
CA GLY A 652 -19.16 8.86 -28.20
C GLY A 652 -18.11 8.22 -29.11
N ARG A 653 -16.96 8.88 -29.33
CA ARG A 653 -15.81 8.29 -30.03
C ARG A 653 -14.61 8.26 -29.10
N THR A 654 -14.09 7.07 -28.87
CA THR A 654 -13.01 6.80 -27.92
C THR A 654 -11.75 7.59 -28.26
N HIS A 655 -11.25 8.31 -27.26
CA HIS A 655 -10.12 9.25 -27.30
C HIS A 655 -8.75 8.53 -27.43
N GLN A 656 -8.65 7.46 -28.22
CA GLN A 656 -7.40 6.69 -28.36
C GLN A 656 -6.38 7.45 -29.21
N MET A 657 -5.23 7.77 -28.60
CA MET A 657 -4.15 8.57 -29.18
C MET A 657 -3.17 7.69 -29.95
N GLY A 658 -2.94 6.48 -29.44
CA GLY A 658 -2.10 5.44 -30.06
C GLY A 658 -1.98 4.23 -29.15
N SER A 659 -1.26 3.22 -29.61
CA SER A 659 -1.05 1.96 -28.89
C SER A 659 0.31 1.34 -29.22
N VAL A 660 0.78 0.47 -28.34
CA VAL A 660 1.96 -0.39 -28.52
C VAL A 660 1.53 -1.82 -28.17
N TYR A 661 1.95 -2.79 -28.97
CA TYR A 661 1.86 -4.21 -28.64
C TYR A 661 3.28 -4.74 -28.42
N ILE A 662 3.46 -5.51 -27.35
CA ILE A 662 4.74 -6.10 -26.98
C ILE A 662 4.50 -7.60 -26.78
N ASP A 663 5.09 -8.42 -27.64
CA ASP A 663 5.06 -9.88 -27.54
C ASP A 663 5.79 -10.32 -26.26
N LEU A 664 5.18 -11.19 -25.45
CA LEU A 664 5.81 -11.69 -24.23
C LEU A 664 6.76 -12.86 -24.47
N CYS A 665 6.73 -13.47 -25.66
CA CYS A 665 7.63 -14.57 -26.04
C CYS A 665 9.12 -14.19 -25.91
N GLN A 666 9.48 -12.92 -26.12
CA GLN A 666 10.88 -12.45 -25.94
C GLN A 666 11.38 -12.62 -24.49
N PHE A 667 10.50 -12.50 -23.49
CA PHE A 667 10.83 -12.61 -22.08
C PHE A 667 11.06 -14.06 -21.60
N VAL A 668 10.98 -15.05 -22.50
CA VAL A 668 11.52 -16.40 -22.27
C VAL A 668 13.05 -16.37 -22.16
N THR A 669 13.72 -15.43 -22.84
CA THR A 669 15.19 -15.30 -22.85
C THR A 669 15.70 -14.00 -22.22
N THR A 670 14.91 -12.90 -22.25
CA THR A 670 15.30 -11.61 -21.66
C THR A 670 14.53 -11.32 -20.38
N GLU A 671 15.23 -11.04 -19.28
CA GLU A 671 14.58 -10.73 -18.00
C GLU A 671 14.01 -9.30 -17.95
N THR A 672 14.68 -8.33 -18.60
CA THR A 672 14.29 -6.90 -18.59
C THR A 672 14.35 -6.24 -19.97
N LEU A 673 13.43 -5.32 -20.23
CA LEU A 673 13.35 -4.48 -21.42
C LEU A 673 12.97 -3.04 -21.03
N SER A 674 13.81 -2.05 -21.33
CA SER A 674 13.55 -0.63 -21.00
C SER A 674 13.88 0.26 -22.20
N ASP A 675 12.85 0.76 -22.90
CA ASP A 675 13.06 1.62 -24.08
C ASP A 675 11.87 2.57 -24.37
N TRP A 676 12.05 3.42 -25.38
CA TRP A 676 11.03 4.24 -26.02
C TRP A 676 10.35 3.50 -27.16
N PHE A 677 9.05 3.24 -27.00
CA PHE A 677 8.22 2.59 -28.00
C PHE A 677 7.42 3.63 -28.81
N PRO A 678 7.47 3.61 -30.16
CA PRO A 678 6.66 4.50 -30.98
C PRO A 678 5.19 4.07 -30.95
N LEU A 679 4.28 5.03 -30.83
CA LEU A 679 2.84 4.77 -30.82
C LEU A 679 2.32 4.51 -32.24
N ILE A 680 1.61 3.41 -32.44
CA ILE A 680 0.97 3.04 -33.70
C ILE A 680 -0.57 3.17 -33.63
N PRO A 681 -1.25 3.38 -34.78
CA PRO A 681 -2.71 3.38 -34.84
C PRO A 681 -3.31 2.06 -34.35
N ALA A 682 -4.42 2.12 -33.61
CA ALA A 682 -5.12 0.93 -33.09
C ALA A 682 -5.60 -0.05 -34.18
N LYS A 683 -5.69 0.40 -35.45
CA LYS A 683 -6.10 -0.42 -36.60
C LYS A 683 -4.93 -1.11 -37.34
N SER A 684 -3.69 -0.81 -37.00
CA SER A 684 -2.50 -1.36 -37.66
C SER A 684 -1.72 -2.35 -36.78
N ILE A 685 -2.33 -2.85 -35.70
CA ILE A 685 -1.80 -3.98 -34.95
C ILE A 685 -2.27 -5.26 -35.66
N SER A 686 -1.51 -5.75 -36.64
CA SER A 686 -1.64 -7.14 -37.10
C SER A 686 -1.03 -8.05 -36.03
N MET A 687 -1.86 -8.77 -35.28
CA MET A 687 -1.37 -9.69 -34.23
C MET A 687 -0.83 -11.03 -34.79
N CYS A 688 -0.81 -11.19 -36.11
CA CYS A 688 -0.23 -12.35 -36.79
C CYS A 688 0.55 -11.92 -38.04
N ASP A 689 1.86 -11.72 -37.91
CA ASP A 689 2.80 -11.74 -39.03
C ASP A 689 3.96 -12.71 -38.71
N HIS A 690 3.63 -14.01 -38.67
CA HIS A 690 4.64 -15.04 -38.78
C HIS A 690 5.35 -14.87 -40.14
N HIS A 691 6.54 -14.29 -40.13
CA HIS A 691 7.46 -14.34 -41.27
C HIS A 691 7.93 -15.79 -41.46
N HIS A 692 7.11 -16.58 -42.14
CA HIS A 692 7.63 -17.68 -42.95
C HIS A 692 8.58 -17.06 -43.99
N PRO A 693 9.88 -17.41 -44.01
CA PRO A 693 10.70 -17.11 -45.17
C PRO A 693 10.10 -17.86 -46.36
N SER A 694 9.71 -17.12 -47.39
CA SER A 694 9.26 -17.69 -48.66
C SER A 694 10.35 -18.57 -49.24
N SER A 695 9.97 -19.78 -49.65
CA SER A 695 10.84 -20.69 -50.40
C SER A 695 11.12 -20.13 -51.80
N ASP A 696 12.38 -19.81 -52.07
CA ASP A 696 13.08 -19.90 -53.36
C ASP A 696 14.59 -19.97 -53.10
#